data_AF-A0A7X7Z767-F1
#
_entry.id   AF-A0A7X7Z767-F1
#
_cell.length_a   1.000
_cell.length_b   1.000
_cell.length_c   1.000
_cell.angle_alpha   90.00
_cell.angle_beta   90.00
_cell.angle_gamma   90.00
#
_symmetry.space_group_name_H-M   'P 1'
#
loop_
_entity.id
_entity.type
_entity.pdbx_description
1 polymer ?
#
loop_
_entity_poly.entity_id
_entity_poly.type
_entity_poly.pdbx_seq_one_letter_code
_entity_poly.pdbx_strand_id
1 'polypeptide(L)'
;EDNKVVLEDLGTYIVKVIPVVEIYEGDILINTVSANPVTAEGMEVEVKKVEDEAVIDLSGNYYHRMTEGDKTVFYFFSNTEITFPNAEFTILSGSQYVSVVNKNTLVLGDQYTTPNSPVEFTFTASAGGTVYTGRIYPYISQFDLGPNLTSYLNTVNNIEDTLYYNKDVEPYYVGKALSGDADVLGNQNAFHFELLVKTAGGKNVELLASQLDFKAYEVLGENEEKVVTISETTSGDWEIYRSGEEFYFRESGKTYRIVIEIKDAYVPKALKPDPEDPSKPALIKPKSFTVTVNDGVNVFTNEQLQIAFGDTTVKAINIHSNIEAKLRDEQTYRVGQEVYPYNFYASQIVKTLHPKGEANMVGNVYQRISPADSENPDNVVINGNYFTIDGSKLPYTNYGPEGLQASLGDGTTLTQPGALNTIPGYNIRNVQIAIFNHIALDEVNPAKVNYGGVLYKNLTVIGNTHTPHINYSEGTDKIEEALAIMSRNSGGYVAIANNYNLTLAVDNVVIGSSTIAVWSHTETEVIINNAHLYNNWANTVYGYDVSSLYIANAVLEESGGSAIHLEDTNYSSDYAQTVIIDTATVEVNNWVSGEEPWFKAYSMELAAMKMKAQINSGVRDAFEASILRNITDVSSGLMSRKMNFVLLVLPKGRQVTPNDDDKNLPEDKQTEPGYSDITLYMLQSQNPLATYGYGETWPYDESKYVVPISEAFFEGFALASGQTYGAAAAPFGEITPLTLGEGISDVGPSVLTNFLAVQVGINALGYGSGIAVVGLDNPLSPQQ
;
A
#
# COMPACT_ATOMS: atom_id res chain seq x y z
N GLU A 1 50.93 8.77 -47.37
CA GLU A 1 50.89 10.18 -47.75
C GLU A 1 49.42 10.58 -47.78
N ASP A 2 48.86 11.44 -46.95
CA ASP A 2 49.35 12.28 -45.85
C ASP A 2 48.18 12.53 -44.89
N ASN A 3 48.46 12.53 -43.57
CA ASN A 3 47.75 13.21 -42.47
C ASN A 3 48.21 12.60 -41.12
N LYS A 4 49.43 12.94 -40.72
CA LYS A 4 50.06 12.62 -39.42
C LYS A 4 50.23 13.90 -38.60
N VAL A 5 50.08 13.80 -37.27
CA VAL A 5 50.66 14.73 -36.29
C VAL A 5 51.60 13.92 -35.39
N VAL A 6 52.83 14.40 -35.20
CA VAL A 6 53.92 13.73 -34.46
C VAL A 6 54.04 14.38 -33.08
N LEU A 7 54.20 13.58 -32.03
CA LEU A 7 54.53 14.03 -30.66
C LEU A 7 55.94 13.55 -30.34
N GLU A 8 56.83 14.44 -29.88
CA GLU A 8 58.28 14.17 -29.92
C GLU A 8 58.87 13.50 -28.67
N ASP A 9 58.28 13.57 -27.47
CA ASP A 9 58.90 13.02 -26.24
C ASP A 9 57.99 12.16 -25.34
N LEU A 10 58.61 11.23 -24.60
CA LEU A 10 58.01 10.48 -23.46
C LEU A 10 57.80 11.43 -22.26
N GLY A 11 56.65 11.36 -21.58
CA GLY A 11 56.42 12.22 -20.41
C GLY A 11 55.06 12.07 -19.70
N THR A 12 54.94 12.84 -18.62
CA THR A 12 53.77 12.96 -17.73
C THR A 12 52.82 14.07 -18.21
N TYR A 13 51.51 13.83 -18.19
CA TYR A 13 50.46 14.82 -18.51
C TYR A 13 49.59 15.14 -17.28
N ILE A 14 49.12 16.38 -17.15
CA ILE A 14 48.32 16.87 -16.01
C ILE A 14 46.93 17.32 -16.48
N VAL A 15 45.88 16.76 -15.87
CA VAL A 15 44.48 17.17 -16.03
C VAL A 15 44.01 17.81 -14.72
N LYS A 16 43.33 18.96 -14.80
CA LYS A 16 42.85 19.72 -13.64
C LYS A 16 41.32 19.61 -13.53
N VAL A 17 40.82 18.92 -12.50
CA VAL A 17 39.38 18.80 -12.22
C VAL A 17 38.93 19.96 -11.34
N ILE A 18 37.99 20.79 -11.81
CA ILE A 18 37.44 21.93 -11.04
C ILE A 18 36.59 21.38 -9.89
N PRO A 19 36.96 21.60 -8.60
CA PRO A 19 36.16 21.14 -7.48
C PRO A 19 34.89 21.99 -7.39
N VAL A 20 33.76 21.33 -7.27
CA VAL A 20 32.51 21.96 -6.83
C VAL A 20 32.44 21.73 -5.34
N VAL A 21 32.44 22.81 -4.55
CA VAL A 21 32.23 22.71 -3.09
C VAL A 21 30.77 22.97 -2.82
N GLU A 22 30.11 21.92 -2.36
CA GLU A 22 28.73 21.97 -1.89
C GLU A 22 28.73 22.35 -0.41
N ILE A 23 27.99 23.41 -0.08
CA ILE A 23 27.87 23.91 1.29
C ILE A 23 26.47 23.52 1.78
N TYR A 24 26.45 22.68 2.81
CA TYR A 24 25.24 22.15 3.42
C TYR A 24 24.97 22.81 4.77
N GLU A 25 23.69 22.94 5.13
CA GLU A 25 23.22 23.15 6.50
C GLU A 25 22.29 21.97 6.84
N GLY A 26 22.81 20.99 7.58
CA GLY A 26 22.16 19.67 7.71
C GLY A 26 22.23 18.89 6.39
N ASP A 27 21.10 18.30 5.96
CA ASP A 27 20.97 17.59 4.68
C ASP A 27 20.53 18.51 3.52
N ILE A 28 20.38 19.82 3.79
CA ILE A 28 19.93 20.80 2.80
C ILE A 28 21.14 21.48 2.19
N LEU A 29 21.31 21.32 0.88
CA LEU A 29 22.29 22.05 0.08
C LEU A 29 21.87 23.53 0.01
N ILE A 30 22.50 24.38 0.81
CA ILE A 30 22.15 25.80 0.89
C ILE A 30 22.95 26.67 -0.08
N ASN A 31 24.11 26.19 -0.55
CA ASN A 31 24.90 26.88 -1.55
C ASN A 31 25.79 25.91 -2.32
N THR A 32 26.03 26.21 -3.59
CA THR A 32 27.00 25.50 -4.41
C THR A 32 27.96 26.53 -4.96
N VAL A 33 29.22 26.44 -4.54
CA VAL A 33 30.27 27.29 -5.07
C VAL A 33 31.01 26.50 -6.13
N SER A 34 30.72 26.80 -7.40
CA SER A 34 31.60 26.41 -8.50
C SER A 34 32.71 27.45 -8.60
N ALA A 35 33.96 26.99 -8.59
CA ALA A 35 35.07 27.89 -8.82
C ALA A 35 35.05 28.34 -10.30
N ASN A 36 35.20 29.65 -10.55
CA ASN A 36 35.39 30.17 -11.90
C ASN A 36 36.60 29.44 -12.54
N PRO A 37 36.47 28.85 -13.75
CA PRO A 37 37.55 28.09 -14.40
C PRO A 37 38.87 28.86 -14.49
N VAL A 38 38.79 30.20 -14.60
CA VAL A 38 39.94 31.10 -14.69
C VAL A 38 40.71 31.21 -13.38
N THR A 39 40.10 30.91 -12.23
CA THR A 39 40.67 31.12 -10.89
C THR A 39 40.66 29.86 -9.99
N ALA A 40 40.21 28.71 -10.50
CA ALA A 40 40.08 27.49 -9.71
C ALA A 40 41.41 26.71 -9.56
N GLU A 41 41.75 26.30 -8.35
CA GLU A 41 42.69 25.20 -8.10
C GLU A 41 41.92 23.90 -7.93
N GLY A 42 42.36 22.85 -8.62
CA GLY A 42 41.65 21.60 -8.82
C GLY A 42 42.55 20.40 -8.63
N MET A 43 41.97 19.21 -8.53
CA MET A 43 42.73 17.98 -8.33
C MET A 43 43.53 17.67 -9.61
N GLU A 44 44.84 17.49 -9.47
CA GLU A 44 45.77 17.16 -10.56
C GLU A 44 45.93 15.65 -10.66
N VAL A 45 45.71 15.08 -11.84
CA VAL A 45 45.96 13.65 -12.11
C VAL A 45 47.10 13.50 -13.11
N GLU A 46 48.10 12.70 -12.76
CA GLU A 46 49.29 12.41 -13.56
C GLU A 46 49.06 11.15 -14.43
N VAL A 47 49.29 11.27 -15.74
CA VAL A 47 49.20 10.16 -16.71
C VAL A 47 50.56 9.94 -17.39
N LYS A 48 51.01 8.68 -17.54
CA LYS A 48 52.29 8.30 -18.17
C LYS A 48 52.10 7.47 -19.44
N LYS A 49 52.96 7.71 -20.44
CA LYS A 49 53.08 6.92 -21.69
C LYS A 49 54.28 5.95 -21.61
N VAL A 50 54.12 4.69 -22.05
CA VAL A 50 55.19 3.66 -22.16
C VAL A 50 55.20 3.02 -23.56
N GLU A 51 56.33 2.42 -23.98
CA GLU A 51 56.62 1.99 -25.37
C GLU A 51 55.76 0.82 -25.92
N ASP A 52 55.61 0.82 -27.25
CA ASP A 52 55.06 -0.21 -28.16
C ASP A 52 53.54 -0.38 -28.36
N GLU A 53 52.76 0.69 -28.23
CA GLU A 53 51.59 0.95 -29.10
C GLU A 53 51.20 2.44 -29.01
N ALA A 54 51.35 3.18 -30.11
CA ALA A 54 50.94 4.58 -30.17
C ALA A 54 49.44 4.66 -30.47
N VAL A 55 48.64 4.47 -29.43
CA VAL A 55 47.25 4.89 -29.42
C VAL A 55 47.29 6.43 -29.42
N ILE A 56 46.40 7.10 -30.18
CA ILE A 56 45.89 8.45 -29.76
C ILE A 56 45.47 8.30 -28.28
N ASP A 57 45.10 9.32 -27.50
CA ASP A 57 44.24 8.92 -26.39
C ASP A 57 42.89 8.40 -26.96
N LEU A 58 42.86 7.14 -27.44
CA LEU A 58 41.68 6.33 -27.74
C LEU A 58 41.15 5.73 -26.43
N SER A 59 41.66 6.13 -25.25
CA SER A 59 41.10 5.65 -23.98
C SER A 59 39.63 5.97 -23.89
N GLY A 60 39.12 7.01 -24.56
CA GLY A 60 37.75 7.47 -24.40
C GLY A 60 37.48 8.03 -23.00
N ASN A 61 38.54 8.39 -22.27
CA ASN A 61 38.43 8.80 -20.86
C ASN A 61 37.53 10.02 -20.66
N TYR A 62 37.54 10.99 -21.59
CA TYR A 62 36.77 12.25 -21.48
C TYR A 62 36.16 12.79 -22.79
N TYR A 63 36.32 12.11 -23.92
CA TYR A 63 35.60 12.38 -25.18
C TYR A 63 35.61 11.11 -26.04
N HIS A 64 34.68 10.98 -26.99
CA HIS A 64 34.59 9.83 -27.89
C HIS A 64 34.67 10.22 -29.35
N ARG A 65 35.33 9.40 -30.16
CA ARG A 65 35.32 9.53 -31.62
C ARG A 65 34.33 8.54 -32.20
N MET A 66 33.31 9.05 -32.87
CA MET A 66 32.20 8.30 -33.44
C MET A 66 32.18 8.41 -34.97
N THR A 67 31.54 7.43 -35.60
CA THR A 67 31.28 7.43 -37.05
C THR A 67 29.76 7.51 -37.25
N GLU A 68 29.29 8.59 -37.87
CA GLU A 68 27.88 8.78 -38.22
C GLU A 68 27.74 8.86 -39.74
N GLY A 69 27.27 7.78 -40.35
CA GLY A 69 27.34 7.60 -41.81
C GLY A 69 28.79 7.67 -42.29
N ASP A 70 29.08 8.55 -43.24
CA ASP A 70 30.44 8.77 -43.78
C ASP A 70 31.24 9.84 -43.02
N LYS A 71 30.71 10.37 -41.90
CA LYS A 71 31.33 11.48 -41.15
C LYS A 71 31.93 11.01 -39.83
N THR A 72 33.11 11.52 -39.50
CA THR A 72 33.66 11.42 -38.15
C THR A 72 33.07 12.54 -37.29
N VAL A 73 32.44 12.17 -36.18
CA VAL A 73 31.85 13.08 -35.19
C VAL A 73 32.52 12.83 -33.84
N PHE A 74 32.87 13.90 -33.13
CA PHE A 74 33.46 13.81 -31.78
C PHE A 74 32.39 14.13 -30.74
N TYR A 75 32.21 13.24 -29.78
CA TYR A 75 31.30 13.44 -28.66
C TYR A 75 32.10 13.99 -27.48
N PHE A 76 31.76 15.20 -27.07
CA PHE A 76 32.29 15.91 -25.92
C PHE A 76 31.25 15.99 -24.81
N PHE A 77 31.65 16.36 -23.59
CA PHE A 77 30.74 16.47 -22.45
C PHE A 77 30.65 17.90 -21.93
N SER A 78 29.47 18.35 -21.53
CA SER A 78 29.24 19.72 -21.03
C SER A 78 30.02 20.00 -19.74
N ASN A 79 30.35 21.27 -19.50
CA ASN A 79 31.11 21.74 -18.34
C ASN A 79 32.48 21.04 -18.16
N THR A 80 33.15 20.73 -19.27
CA THR A 80 34.49 20.13 -19.23
C THR A 80 35.52 21.06 -19.87
N GLU A 81 36.77 20.92 -19.44
CA GLU A 81 37.94 21.54 -20.05
C GLU A 81 38.91 20.45 -20.45
N ILE A 82 39.30 20.41 -21.72
CA ILE A 82 40.12 19.34 -22.28
C ILE A 82 41.30 19.95 -23.04
N THR A 83 42.51 19.72 -22.53
CA THR A 83 43.76 20.14 -23.16
C THR A 83 44.30 19.03 -24.06
N PHE A 84 44.59 19.39 -25.31
CA PHE A 84 45.21 18.52 -26.31
C PHE A 84 46.59 19.08 -26.64
N PRO A 85 47.67 18.61 -25.99
CA PRO A 85 48.98 19.27 -26.02
C PRO A 85 49.57 19.56 -27.40
N ASN A 86 49.11 18.84 -28.44
CA ASN A 86 49.64 18.91 -29.81
C ASN A 86 48.57 19.29 -30.85
N ALA A 87 47.49 19.95 -30.44
CA ALA A 87 46.46 20.47 -31.33
C ALA A 87 46.46 22.01 -31.33
N GLU A 88 46.07 22.60 -32.46
CA GLU A 88 45.73 24.02 -32.57
C GLU A 88 44.29 24.16 -33.05
N PHE A 89 43.38 24.46 -32.12
CA PHE A 89 41.95 24.50 -32.38
C PHE A 89 41.51 25.83 -32.98
N THR A 90 40.71 25.75 -34.04
CA THR A 90 39.91 26.87 -34.56
C THR A 90 38.45 26.46 -34.61
N ILE A 91 37.58 27.19 -33.91
CA ILE A 91 36.13 26.97 -33.96
C ILE A 91 35.57 27.68 -35.18
N LEU A 92 34.90 26.94 -36.07
CA LEU A 92 34.34 27.44 -37.32
C LEU A 92 32.84 27.77 -37.17
N SER A 93 32.13 27.06 -36.29
CA SER A 93 30.74 27.33 -35.92
C SER A 93 30.46 26.80 -34.51
N GLY A 94 29.43 27.34 -33.83
CA GLY A 94 29.06 26.90 -32.47
C GLY A 94 29.89 27.52 -31.35
N SER A 95 30.52 28.69 -31.57
CA SER A 95 31.37 29.37 -30.57
C SER A 95 30.62 29.83 -29.31
N GLN A 96 29.28 29.78 -29.32
CA GLN A 96 28.46 29.99 -28.13
C GLN A 96 28.44 28.78 -27.18
N TYR A 97 28.86 27.59 -27.65
CA TYR A 97 28.87 26.34 -26.87
C TYR A 97 30.28 25.91 -26.46
N VAL A 98 31.31 26.36 -27.18
CA VAL A 98 32.71 25.97 -26.96
C VAL A 98 33.64 27.16 -27.16
N SER A 99 34.69 27.24 -26.34
CA SER A 99 35.76 28.21 -26.50
C SER A 99 37.14 27.54 -26.50
N VAL A 100 38.15 28.24 -27.01
CA VAL A 100 39.53 27.74 -27.09
C VAL A 100 40.42 28.57 -26.18
N VAL A 101 41.13 27.91 -25.26
CA VAL A 101 42.13 28.50 -24.37
C VAL A 101 43.52 28.00 -24.78
N ASN A 102 44.52 28.88 -24.74
CA ASN A 102 45.93 28.57 -25.06
C ASN A 102 46.14 27.84 -26.41
N LYS A 103 45.23 28.05 -27.38
CA LYS A 103 45.16 27.40 -28.70
C LYS A 103 44.92 25.89 -28.70
N ASN A 104 45.18 25.19 -27.61
CA ASN A 104 45.20 23.73 -27.54
C ASN A 104 44.20 23.15 -26.56
N THR A 105 43.39 23.98 -25.90
CA THR A 105 42.43 23.56 -24.87
C THR A 105 41.02 23.94 -25.31
N LEU A 106 40.11 22.97 -25.31
CA LEU A 106 38.67 23.19 -25.53
C LEU A 106 37.97 23.34 -24.18
N VAL A 107 37.18 24.40 -24.03
CA VAL A 107 36.30 24.60 -22.87
C VAL A 107 34.85 24.47 -23.34
N LEU A 108 34.17 23.44 -22.86
CA LEU A 108 32.82 23.07 -23.22
C LEU A 108 31.84 23.72 -22.24
N GLY A 109 30.88 24.48 -22.76
CA GLY A 109 29.86 25.17 -21.96
C GLY A 109 28.85 24.23 -21.31
N ASP A 110 27.84 24.81 -20.67
CA ASP A 110 26.81 24.09 -19.92
C ASP A 110 25.70 23.49 -20.80
N GLN A 111 25.59 23.93 -22.05
CA GLN A 111 24.62 23.43 -23.00
C GLN A 111 25.04 22.07 -23.57
N TYR A 112 24.07 21.17 -23.73
CA TYR A 112 24.27 19.83 -24.24
C TYR A 112 23.11 19.37 -25.11
N THR A 113 23.38 18.36 -25.92
CA THR A 113 22.43 17.71 -26.82
C THR A 113 21.33 17.05 -26.02
N THR A 114 20.10 17.37 -26.38
CA THR A 114 18.88 16.72 -25.91
C THR A 114 18.23 15.96 -27.07
N PRO A 115 17.26 15.07 -26.83
CA PRO A 115 16.53 14.38 -27.90
C PRO A 115 15.99 15.31 -28.99
N ASN A 116 15.59 16.52 -28.61
CA ASN A 116 14.90 17.48 -29.48
C ASN A 116 15.80 18.58 -30.02
N SER A 117 17.02 18.73 -29.49
CA SER A 117 17.92 19.82 -29.85
C SER A 117 19.38 19.38 -29.78
N PRO A 118 20.01 19.12 -30.94
CA PRO A 118 21.43 18.81 -30.99
C PRO A 118 22.27 20.05 -30.70
N VAL A 119 23.27 19.90 -29.83
CA VAL A 119 24.26 20.94 -29.55
C VAL A 119 25.56 20.55 -30.24
N GLU A 120 25.82 21.21 -31.36
CA GLU A 120 26.92 20.89 -32.26
C GLU A 120 27.79 22.11 -32.55
N PHE A 121 29.06 21.84 -32.84
CA PHE A 121 30.03 22.82 -33.30
C PHE A 121 30.94 22.20 -34.35
N THR A 122 31.62 23.02 -35.13
CA THR A 122 32.64 22.53 -36.08
C THR A 122 33.98 23.17 -35.78
N PHE A 123 35.05 22.39 -35.93
CA PHE A 123 36.40 22.81 -35.57
C PHE A 123 37.46 22.22 -36.49
N THR A 124 38.62 22.85 -36.56
CA THR A 124 39.87 22.23 -37.03
C THR A 124 40.79 22.03 -35.84
N ALA A 125 41.56 20.93 -35.82
CA ALA A 125 42.56 20.65 -34.78
C ALA A 125 43.99 21.05 -35.19
N SER A 126 44.13 21.61 -36.40
CA SER A 126 45.34 22.24 -36.92
C SER A 126 44.95 23.39 -37.85
N ALA A 127 45.83 24.38 -38.02
CA ALA A 127 45.59 25.50 -38.92
C ALA A 127 45.33 25.03 -40.36
N GLY A 128 44.14 25.33 -40.91
CA GLY A 128 43.73 24.92 -42.27
C GLY A 128 43.52 23.40 -42.45
N GLY A 129 43.44 22.64 -41.36
CA GLY A 129 43.26 21.18 -41.38
C GLY A 129 41.85 20.71 -41.70
N THR A 130 41.63 19.40 -41.57
CA THR A 130 40.32 18.76 -41.72
C THR A 130 39.29 19.38 -40.78
N VAL A 131 38.09 19.62 -41.31
CA VAL A 131 36.93 20.09 -40.52
C VAL A 131 36.28 18.89 -39.85
N TYR A 132 36.17 18.95 -38.53
CA TYR A 132 35.48 17.96 -37.71
C TYR A 132 34.18 18.54 -37.15
N THR A 133 33.23 17.65 -36.88
CA THR A 133 32.01 17.98 -36.13
C THR A 133 32.19 17.53 -34.68
N GLY A 134 31.96 18.42 -33.74
CA GLY A 134 31.82 18.12 -32.32
C GLY A 134 30.34 18.18 -31.92
N ARG A 135 29.90 17.23 -31.09
CA ARG A 135 28.58 17.23 -30.45
C ARG A 135 28.77 17.15 -28.94
N ILE A 136 28.05 17.97 -28.21
CA ILE A 136 28.18 18.05 -26.75
C ILE A 136 27.05 17.24 -26.12
N TYR A 137 27.36 16.30 -25.25
CA TYR A 137 26.43 15.50 -24.44
C TYR A 137 26.53 15.92 -22.97
N PRO A 138 25.54 15.59 -22.13
CA PRO A 138 25.60 15.93 -20.71
C PRO A 138 26.76 15.19 -20.02
N TYR A 139 27.52 15.88 -19.18
CA TYR A 139 28.40 15.22 -18.23
C TYR A 139 27.57 14.58 -17.12
N ILE A 140 27.47 13.26 -17.12
CA ILE A 140 26.67 12.48 -16.18
C ILE A 140 27.50 12.19 -14.93
N SER A 141 26.97 12.56 -13.77
CA SER A 141 27.60 12.35 -12.45
C SER A 141 26.84 11.37 -11.56
N GLN A 142 25.58 11.08 -11.90
CA GLN A 142 24.74 10.14 -11.18
C GLN A 142 23.96 9.30 -12.18
N PHE A 143 23.94 7.99 -11.97
CA PHE A 143 23.13 7.02 -12.70
C PHE A 143 22.61 6.02 -11.67
N ASP A 144 21.31 6.04 -11.41
CA ASP A 144 20.63 5.22 -10.42
C ASP A 144 19.28 4.73 -10.94
N LEU A 145 18.67 3.79 -10.21
CA LEU A 145 17.26 3.48 -10.41
C LEU A 145 16.40 4.69 -10.00
N GLY A 146 15.23 4.80 -10.60
CA GLY A 146 14.30 5.89 -10.35
C GLY A 146 13.72 5.89 -8.93
N PRO A 147 12.96 6.93 -8.56
CA PRO A 147 12.41 7.08 -7.21
C PRO A 147 11.54 5.91 -6.76
N ASN A 148 10.72 5.33 -7.65
CA ASN A 148 9.84 4.22 -7.29
C ASN A 148 10.63 2.96 -6.93
N LEU A 149 11.56 2.53 -7.80
CA LEU A 149 12.39 1.36 -7.52
C LEU A 149 13.36 1.58 -6.35
N THR A 150 13.83 2.82 -6.16
CA THR A 150 14.62 3.19 -4.97
C THR A 150 13.78 3.09 -3.69
N SER A 151 12.53 3.57 -3.72
CA SER A 151 11.60 3.43 -2.60
C SER A 151 11.35 1.97 -2.27
N TYR A 152 11.08 1.13 -3.28
CA TYR A 152 10.94 -0.32 -3.09
C TYR A 152 12.17 -0.92 -2.42
N LEU A 153 13.38 -0.66 -2.96
CA LEU A 153 14.63 -1.17 -2.39
C LEU A 153 14.86 -0.70 -0.96
N ASN A 154 14.52 0.55 -0.63
CA ASN A 154 14.61 1.06 0.73
C ASN A 154 13.66 0.34 1.68
N THR A 155 12.44 0.03 1.23
CA THR A 155 11.46 -0.74 2.01
C THR A 155 11.94 -2.16 2.26
N VAL A 156 12.35 -2.89 1.21
CA VAL A 156 12.71 -4.31 1.35
C VAL A 156 14.08 -4.53 2.00
N ASN A 157 15.06 -3.65 1.78
CA ASN A 157 16.37 -3.77 2.41
C ASN A 157 16.33 -3.42 3.91
N ASN A 158 15.32 -2.68 4.35
CA ASN A 158 15.10 -2.32 5.75
C ASN A 158 13.77 -2.87 6.27
N ILE A 159 13.32 -4.03 5.76
CA ILE A 159 11.98 -4.59 6.05
C ILE A 159 11.73 -4.75 7.56
N GLU A 160 12.77 -5.02 8.34
CA GLU A 160 12.75 -5.10 9.81
C GLU A 160 12.25 -3.80 10.47
N ASP A 161 12.60 -2.64 9.92
CA ASP A 161 12.22 -1.31 10.44
C ASP A 161 10.87 -0.82 9.88
N THR A 162 10.19 -1.62 9.05
CA THR A 162 8.87 -1.29 8.49
C THR A 162 7.72 -1.86 9.32
N LEU A 163 6.49 -1.38 9.05
CA LEU A 163 5.27 -1.88 9.69
C LEU A 163 4.76 -3.23 9.14
N TYR A 164 5.33 -3.74 8.04
CA TYR A 164 4.96 -5.05 7.50
C TYR A 164 5.21 -6.15 8.54
N TYR A 165 4.23 -7.03 8.76
CA TYR A 165 4.36 -8.09 9.77
C TYR A 165 5.34 -9.17 9.30
N ASN A 166 5.16 -9.67 8.08
CA ASN A 166 6.05 -10.66 7.51
C ASN A 166 7.31 -9.97 6.97
N LYS A 167 8.46 -10.40 7.49
CA LYS A 167 9.79 -9.87 7.14
C LYS A 167 10.46 -10.64 6.01
N ASP A 168 9.91 -11.80 5.63
CA ASP A 168 10.39 -12.57 4.47
C ASP A 168 9.90 -11.91 3.18
N VAL A 169 10.83 -11.21 2.50
CA VAL A 169 10.53 -10.43 1.29
C VAL A 169 10.17 -11.34 0.11
N GLU A 170 8.95 -11.18 -0.39
CA GLU A 170 8.49 -11.80 -1.64
C GLU A 170 9.09 -11.14 -2.90
N PRO A 171 9.19 -11.86 -4.04
CA PRO A 171 9.71 -11.32 -5.28
C PRO A 171 8.94 -10.09 -5.81
N TYR A 172 9.64 -9.20 -6.53
CA TYR A 172 9.01 -8.12 -7.29
C TYR A 172 8.31 -8.68 -8.53
N TYR A 173 6.98 -8.64 -8.55
CA TYR A 173 6.20 -9.21 -9.64
C TYR A 173 6.00 -8.24 -10.79
N VAL A 174 6.12 -8.75 -12.02
CA VAL A 174 5.81 -8.05 -13.29
C VAL A 174 4.93 -8.95 -14.15
N GLY A 175 4.04 -8.37 -14.93
CA GLY A 175 3.11 -9.04 -15.83
C GLY A 175 3.75 -9.44 -17.15
N LYS A 176 3.32 -10.59 -17.70
CA LYS A 176 3.67 -10.99 -19.07
C LYS A 176 2.98 -10.09 -20.11
N ALA A 177 3.54 -10.02 -21.30
CA ALA A 177 2.97 -9.30 -22.43
C ALA A 177 1.56 -9.80 -22.77
N LEU A 178 0.65 -8.85 -23.04
CA LEU A 178 -0.75 -9.13 -23.39
C LEU A 178 -1.05 -8.65 -24.81
N SER A 179 -2.09 -9.23 -25.41
CA SER A 179 -2.54 -8.85 -26.75
C SER A 179 -4.04 -9.08 -26.91
N GLY A 180 -4.68 -8.32 -27.81
CA GLY A 180 -6.11 -8.44 -28.07
C GLY A 180 -6.94 -8.02 -26.86
N ASP A 181 -8.05 -8.71 -26.62
CA ASP A 181 -9.03 -8.34 -25.58
C ASP A 181 -8.47 -8.44 -24.14
N ALA A 182 -7.32 -9.11 -23.94
CA ALA A 182 -6.63 -9.16 -22.65
C ALA A 182 -5.81 -7.89 -22.35
N ASP A 183 -5.52 -7.05 -23.34
CA ASP A 183 -4.75 -5.81 -23.17
C ASP A 183 -5.65 -4.65 -22.70
N VAL A 184 -6.13 -4.76 -21.46
CA VAL A 184 -7.10 -3.82 -20.87
C VAL A 184 -6.57 -2.39 -20.75
N LEU A 185 -5.24 -2.20 -20.70
CA LEU A 185 -4.58 -0.89 -20.62
C LEU A 185 -4.17 -0.34 -21.99
N GLY A 186 -4.28 -1.13 -23.06
CA GLY A 186 -3.93 -0.73 -24.42
C GLY A 186 -2.43 -0.50 -24.65
N ASN A 187 -1.57 -1.09 -23.81
CA ASN A 187 -0.11 -0.94 -23.85
C ASN A 187 0.62 -2.29 -23.91
N GLN A 188 -0.08 -3.36 -24.27
CA GLN A 188 0.41 -4.74 -24.35
C GLN A 188 1.06 -5.22 -23.04
N ASN A 189 0.65 -4.63 -21.92
CA ASN A 189 1.19 -4.88 -20.58
C ASN A 189 2.69 -4.55 -20.42
N ALA A 190 3.15 -3.50 -21.10
CA ALA A 190 4.53 -3.02 -21.03
C ALA A 190 5.01 -2.74 -19.60
N PHE A 191 6.25 -3.15 -19.29
CA PHE A 191 6.98 -2.75 -18.09
C PHE A 191 8.14 -1.83 -18.46
N HIS A 192 8.50 -0.86 -17.63
CA HIS A 192 9.67 -0.02 -17.87
C HIS A 192 10.42 0.23 -16.57
N PHE A 193 11.73 0.45 -16.70
CA PHE A 193 12.57 0.83 -15.58
C PHE A 193 12.67 2.34 -15.50
N GLU A 194 12.21 2.92 -14.40
CA GLU A 194 12.54 4.31 -14.10
C GLU A 194 14.03 4.41 -13.78
N LEU A 195 14.69 5.42 -14.36
CA LEU A 195 16.10 5.71 -14.15
C LEU A 195 16.26 7.16 -13.67
N LEU A 196 17.16 7.36 -12.71
CA LEU A 196 17.56 8.68 -12.24
C LEU A 196 18.95 8.99 -12.78
N VAL A 197 19.02 9.95 -13.70
CA VAL A 197 20.29 10.39 -14.30
C VAL A 197 20.46 11.87 -14.03
N LYS A 198 21.60 12.27 -13.45
CA LYS A 198 21.88 13.68 -13.16
C LYS A 198 23.24 14.12 -13.65
N THR A 199 23.28 15.38 -14.09
CA THR A 199 24.53 16.12 -14.31
C THR A 199 25.21 16.46 -12.98
N ALA A 200 26.48 16.85 -13.02
CA ALA A 200 27.23 17.31 -11.85
C ALA A 200 26.60 18.54 -11.16
N GLY A 201 25.75 19.30 -11.85
CA GLY A 201 24.99 20.41 -11.28
C GLY A 201 23.61 20.01 -10.72
N GLY A 202 23.34 18.72 -10.53
CA GLY A 202 22.08 18.20 -9.98
C GLY A 202 20.87 18.24 -10.93
N LYS A 203 21.04 18.71 -12.18
CA LYS A 203 19.96 18.71 -13.18
C LYS A 203 19.71 17.30 -13.71
N ASN A 204 18.44 16.92 -13.81
CA ASN A 204 18.02 15.66 -14.42
C ASN A 204 18.39 15.63 -15.92
N VAL A 205 18.82 14.45 -16.37
CA VAL A 205 19.18 14.15 -17.75
C VAL A 205 18.21 13.09 -18.27
N GLU A 206 17.54 13.39 -19.37
CA GLU A 206 16.77 12.40 -20.11
C GLU A 206 17.72 11.66 -21.06
N LEU A 207 17.81 10.33 -20.92
CA LEU A 207 18.55 9.47 -21.83
C LEU A 207 17.59 8.74 -22.74
N LEU A 208 17.93 8.66 -24.02
CA LEU A 208 17.17 7.86 -24.97
C LEU A 208 17.48 6.37 -24.74
N ALA A 209 16.48 5.52 -24.99
CA ALA A 209 16.63 4.06 -25.05
C ALA A 209 17.77 3.57 -25.96
N SER A 210 18.16 4.37 -26.96
CA SER A 210 19.28 4.09 -27.87
C SER A 210 20.65 4.38 -27.25
N GLN A 211 20.72 5.12 -26.15
CA GLN A 211 21.91 5.46 -25.36
C GLN A 211 22.15 4.49 -24.20
N LEU A 212 21.29 3.50 -24.04
CA LEU A 212 21.35 2.49 -22.98
C LEU A 212 21.61 1.11 -23.60
N ASP A 213 22.38 0.30 -22.87
CA ASP A 213 22.59 -1.12 -23.09
C ASP A 213 21.83 -1.91 -22.04
N PHE A 214 21.19 -3.00 -22.48
CA PHE A 214 20.42 -3.89 -21.62
C PHE A 214 20.92 -5.32 -21.78
N LYS A 215 21.12 -5.99 -20.64
CA LYS A 215 21.48 -7.41 -20.58
C LYS A 215 20.48 -8.11 -19.66
N ALA A 216 20.01 -9.29 -20.05
CA ALA A 216 19.07 -10.06 -19.25
C ALA A 216 19.62 -11.44 -18.92
N TYR A 217 19.30 -11.91 -17.72
CA TYR A 217 19.67 -13.23 -17.22
C TYR A 217 18.44 -13.87 -16.59
N GLU A 218 18.06 -15.07 -17.03
CA GLU A 218 17.05 -15.91 -16.37
C GLU A 218 17.69 -16.56 -15.14
N VAL A 219 17.05 -16.43 -13.98
CA VAL A 219 17.50 -16.99 -12.71
C VAL A 219 16.93 -18.40 -12.56
N LEU A 220 17.80 -19.41 -12.54
CA LEU A 220 17.42 -20.83 -12.47
C LEU A 220 17.56 -21.42 -11.05
N GLY A 221 18.25 -20.72 -10.15
CA GLY A 221 18.47 -21.06 -8.75
C GLY A 221 19.37 -20.04 -8.06
N GLU A 222 19.76 -20.28 -6.80
CA GLU A 222 20.52 -19.31 -5.99
C GLU A 222 21.84 -18.83 -6.62
N ASN A 223 22.48 -19.64 -7.47
CA ASN A 223 23.76 -19.32 -8.10
C ASN A 223 23.82 -19.70 -9.58
N GLU A 224 22.67 -19.95 -10.23
CA GLU A 224 22.61 -20.38 -11.63
C GLU A 224 21.78 -19.41 -12.45
N GLU A 225 22.38 -18.91 -13.53
CA GLU A 225 21.76 -17.96 -14.44
C GLU A 225 22.02 -18.35 -15.90
N LYS A 226 21.01 -18.14 -16.74
CA LYS A 226 21.10 -18.31 -18.20
C LYS A 226 21.01 -16.94 -18.87
N VAL A 227 21.94 -16.65 -19.79
CA VAL A 227 21.88 -15.42 -20.60
C VAL A 227 20.63 -15.45 -21.49
N VAL A 228 19.85 -14.38 -21.45
CA VAL A 228 18.65 -14.20 -22.27
C VAL A 228 18.90 -13.08 -23.27
N THR A 229 18.67 -13.37 -24.55
CA THR A 229 18.72 -12.36 -25.60
C THR A 229 17.46 -11.49 -25.53
N ILE A 230 17.65 -10.18 -25.38
CA ILE A 230 16.55 -9.20 -25.49
C ILE A 230 16.32 -8.92 -26.98
N SER A 231 15.15 -9.31 -27.50
CA SER A 231 14.79 -9.13 -28.90
C SER A 231 14.28 -7.71 -29.17
N GLU A 232 14.60 -7.17 -30.35
CA GLU A 232 14.01 -5.93 -30.87
C GLU A 232 12.82 -6.20 -31.82
N THR A 233 12.43 -7.47 -31.97
CA THR A 233 11.28 -7.89 -32.78
C THR A 233 10.49 -8.99 -32.09
N THR A 234 9.18 -8.99 -32.31
CA THR A 234 8.29 -10.08 -31.89
C THR A 234 8.24 -11.22 -32.92
N SER A 235 8.93 -11.11 -34.05
CA SER A 235 9.01 -12.18 -35.05
C SER A 235 9.96 -13.29 -34.60
N GLY A 236 9.43 -14.51 -34.44
CA GLY A 236 10.20 -15.68 -34.01
C GLY A 236 10.08 -15.99 -32.52
N ASP A 237 11.05 -16.74 -32.00
CA ASP A 237 11.08 -17.19 -30.61
C ASP A 237 11.82 -16.15 -29.75
N TRP A 238 11.08 -15.35 -28.99
CA TRP A 238 11.62 -14.37 -28.05
C TRP A 238 11.18 -14.72 -26.63
N GLU A 239 12.02 -14.43 -25.63
CA GLU A 239 11.66 -14.54 -24.21
C GLU A 239 11.37 -13.16 -23.61
N ILE A 240 12.22 -12.18 -23.96
CA ILE A 240 12.06 -10.77 -23.64
C ILE A 240 12.12 -9.99 -24.95
N TYR A 241 11.10 -9.16 -25.17
CA TYR A 241 11.05 -8.19 -26.25
C TYR A 241 11.18 -6.79 -25.67
N ARG A 242 11.90 -5.90 -26.36
CA ARG A 242 12.03 -4.50 -25.98
C ARG A 242 11.65 -3.58 -27.14
N SER A 243 10.83 -2.57 -26.84
CA SER A 243 10.52 -1.46 -27.74
C SER A 243 10.83 -0.15 -27.04
N GLY A 244 11.94 0.52 -27.41
CA GLY A 244 12.38 1.69 -26.67
C GLY A 244 12.70 1.34 -25.22
N GLU A 245 12.04 1.99 -24.26
CA GLU A 245 12.23 1.75 -22.82
C GLU A 245 11.34 0.65 -22.25
N GLU A 246 10.40 0.17 -23.06
CA GLU A 246 9.40 -0.81 -22.65
C GLU A 246 9.88 -2.23 -22.86
N PHE A 247 9.67 -3.05 -21.85
CA PHE A 247 9.96 -4.47 -21.75
C PHE A 247 8.67 -5.27 -21.77
N TYR A 248 8.71 -6.36 -22.52
CA TYR A 248 7.63 -7.29 -22.71
C TYR A 248 8.17 -8.69 -22.42
N PHE A 249 7.53 -9.40 -21.49
CA PHE A 249 7.94 -10.73 -21.07
C PHE A 249 6.98 -11.76 -21.65
N ARG A 250 7.47 -12.82 -22.29
CA ARG A 250 6.56 -13.75 -22.99
C ARG A 250 5.82 -14.70 -22.07
N GLU A 251 6.49 -15.21 -21.06
CA GLU A 251 6.03 -16.33 -20.23
C GLU A 251 6.01 -15.96 -18.76
N SER A 252 4.94 -16.35 -18.06
CA SER A 252 4.84 -16.30 -16.61
C SER A 252 5.65 -17.43 -15.95
N GLY A 253 5.96 -17.27 -14.66
CA GLY A 253 6.70 -18.24 -13.85
C GLY A 253 8.23 -18.12 -13.93
N LYS A 254 8.77 -17.24 -14.79
CA LYS A 254 10.21 -17.00 -14.92
C LYS A 254 10.68 -15.79 -14.11
N THR A 255 11.91 -15.86 -13.61
CA THR A 255 12.56 -14.74 -12.92
C THR A 255 13.74 -14.24 -13.74
N TYR A 256 13.83 -12.93 -13.93
CA TYR A 256 14.87 -12.29 -14.74
C TYR A 256 15.59 -11.22 -13.94
N ARG A 257 16.92 -11.22 -14.03
CA ARG A 257 17.77 -10.10 -13.63
C ARG A 257 18.10 -9.27 -14.87
N ILE A 258 17.62 -8.02 -14.91
CA ILE A 258 17.92 -7.06 -15.96
C ILE A 258 19.06 -6.16 -15.49
N VAL A 259 20.09 -6.00 -16.32
CA VAL A 259 21.21 -5.08 -16.11
C VAL A 259 21.13 -3.96 -17.13
N ILE A 260 21.17 -2.72 -16.65
CA ILE A 260 21.04 -1.49 -17.41
C ILE A 260 22.34 -0.71 -17.29
N GLU A 261 22.90 -0.30 -18.42
CA GLU A 261 24.14 0.46 -18.48
C GLU A 261 24.00 1.59 -19.52
N ILE A 262 24.61 2.75 -19.27
CA ILE A 262 24.71 3.78 -20.30
C ILE A 262 25.78 3.34 -21.30
N LYS A 263 25.49 3.35 -22.60
CA LYS A 263 26.47 3.00 -23.65
C LYS A 263 27.76 3.81 -23.52
N ASP A 264 28.88 3.17 -23.80
CA ASP A 264 30.22 3.77 -23.66
C ASP A 264 30.34 5.13 -24.36
N ALA A 265 29.73 5.30 -25.52
CA ALA A 265 29.79 6.54 -26.29
C ALA A 265 29.21 7.77 -25.56
N TYR A 266 28.35 7.59 -24.55
CA TYR A 266 27.62 8.69 -23.89
C TYR A 266 28.07 8.93 -22.44
N VAL A 267 29.13 8.27 -21.98
CA VAL A 267 29.74 8.52 -20.66
C VAL A 267 31.26 8.54 -20.80
N PRO A 268 31.99 9.46 -20.16
CA PRO A 268 33.44 9.40 -20.08
C PRO A 268 33.91 8.04 -19.52
N LYS A 269 34.83 7.33 -20.19
CA LYS A 269 35.29 6.02 -19.69
C LYS A 269 35.92 6.11 -18.29
N ALA A 270 36.51 7.25 -17.94
CA ALA A 270 37.08 7.49 -16.61
C ALA A 270 36.04 7.44 -15.47
N LEU A 271 34.75 7.55 -15.78
CA LEU A 271 33.67 7.46 -14.79
C LEU A 271 33.08 6.05 -14.67
N LYS A 272 33.42 5.13 -15.58
CA LYS A 272 32.95 3.76 -15.59
C LYS A 272 33.91 2.80 -14.88
N PRO A 273 33.47 1.58 -14.52
CA PRO A 273 34.35 0.54 -14.04
C PRO A 273 35.45 0.25 -15.07
N ASP A 274 36.70 0.23 -14.61
CA ASP A 274 37.85 -0.13 -15.43
C ASP A 274 37.92 -1.67 -15.52
N PRO A 275 37.81 -2.27 -16.72
CA PRO A 275 37.90 -3.72 -16.86
C PRO A 275 39.28 -4.28 -16.48
N GLU A 276 40.34 -3.47 -16.62
CA GLU A 276 41.72 -3.88 -16.33
C GLU A 276 42.07 -3.62 -14.86
N ASP A 277 41.37 -2.70 -14.19
CA ASP A 277 41.48 -2.45 -12.74
C ASP A 277 40.10 -2.23 -12.08
N PRO A 278 39.35 -3.31 -11.79
CA PRO A 278 38.02 -3.22 -11.16
C PRO A 278 38.03 -2.61 -9.75
N SER A 279 39.21 -2.46 -9.13
CA SER A 279 39.36 -1.86 -7.80
C SER A 279 39.30 -0.33 -7.84
N LYS A 280 39.49 0.26 -9.03
CA LYS A 280 39.40 1.70 -9.24
C LYS A 280 37.95 2.20 -9.00
N PRO A 281 37.76 3.26 -8.20
CA PRO A 281 36.44 3.81 -7.96
C PRO A 281 35.77 4.27 -9.28
N ALA A 282 34.60 3.70 -9.57
CA ALA A 282 33.74 4.12 -10.67
C ALA A 282 32.55 4.91 -10.14
N LEU A 283 32.25 6.04 -10.77
CA LEU A 283 31.14 6.91 -10.40
C LEU A 283 29.82 6.42 -11.04
N ILE A 284 29.90 5.92 -12.27
CA ILE A 284 28.76 5.46 -13.07
C ILE A 284 28.86 3.95 -13.23
N LYS A 285 28.07 3.21 -12.43
CA LYS A 285 28.03 1.74 -12.43
C LYS A 285 26.73 1.23 -13.07
N PRO A 286 26.76 0.08 -13.76
CA PRO A 286 25.53 -0.58 -14.21
C PRO A 286 24.56 -0.78 -13.06
N LYS A 287 23.26 -0.68 -13.34
CA LYS A 287 22.20 -0.98 -12.38
C LYS A 287 21.59 -2.32 -12.73
N SER A 288 21.22 -3.08 -11.72
CA SER A 288 20.51 -4.35 -11.91
C SER A 288 19.27 -4.41 -11.07
N PHE A 289 18.24 -5.05 -11.60
CA PHE A 289 17.00 -5.29 -10.90
C PHE A 289 16.42 -6.65 -11.28
N THR A 290 15.86 -7.36 -10.31
CA THR A 290 15.32 -8.70 -10.49
C THR A 290 13.80 -8.66 -10.43
N VAL A 291 13.15 -9.31 -11.40
CA VAL A 291 11.68 -9.38 -11.52
C VAL A 291 11.23 -10.82 -11.70
N THR A 292 10.06 -11.16 -11.16
CA THR A 292 9.39 -12.44 -11.40
C THR A 292 8.12 -12.21 -12.22
N VAL A 293 8.00 -12.91 -13.34
CA VAL A 293 6.90 -12.71 -14.29
C VAL A 293 5.67 -13.51 -13.88
N ASN A 294 4.48 -12.89 -13.86
CA ASN A 294 3.20 -13.53 -13.61
C ASN A 294 2.17 -13.18 -14.72
N ASP A 295 0.94 -13.66 -14.57
CA ASP A 295 -0.16 -13.41 -15.51
C ASP A 295 -0.93 -12.11 -15.22
N GLY A 296 -0.43 -11.25 -14.33
CA GLY A 296 -1.08 -10.00 -13.93
C GLY A 296 -0.79 -8.82 -14.86
N VAL A 297 -1.54 -7.73 -14.66
CA VAL A 297 -1.35 -6.47 -15.37
C VAL A 297 -0.44 -5.50 -14.59
N ASN A 298 0.40 -4.76 -15.29
CA ASN A 298 1.37 -3.82 -14.77
C ASN A 298 0.72 -2.44 -14.62
N VAL A 299 0.71 -1.90 -13.40
CA VAL A 299 0.03 -0.65 -13.06
C VAL A 299 1.00 0.33 -12.41
N PHE A 300 1.09 1.53 -13.00
CA PHE A 300 1.97 2.63 -12.58
C PHE A 300 1.20 3.89 -12.14
N THR A 301 -0.08 4.01 -12.50
CA THR A 301 -0.88 5.23 -12.21
C THR A 301 -2.25 4.91 -11.61
N ASN A 302 -2.86 5.92 -10.99
CA ASN A 302 -4.21 5.84 -10.45
C ASN A 302 -5.23 5.42 -11.52
N GLU A 303 -5.15 6.01 -12.73
CA GLU A 303 -6.08 5.74 -13.82
C GLU A 303 -5.96 4.29 -14.32
N GLN A 304 -4.73 3.79 -14.44
CA GLN A 304 -4.45 2.40 -14.81
C GLN A 304 -5.02 1.44 -13.76
N LEU A 305 -4.85 1.75 -12.46
CA LEU A 305 -5.40 0.93 -11.38
C LEU A 305 -6.93 0.90 -11.41
N GLN A 306 -7.59 2.03 -11.67
CA GLN A 306 -9.04 2.08 -11.81
C GLN A 306 -9.56 1.22 -12.96
N ILE A 307 -8.87 1.22 -14.09
CA ILE A 307 -9.23 0.39 -15.25
C ILE A 307 -9.02 -1.09 -14.91
N ALA A 308 -7.81 -1.45 -14.47
CA ALA A 308 -7.43 -2.83 -14.18
C ALA A 308 -8.28 -3.46 -13.07
N PHE A 309 -8.52 -2.74 -11.97
CA PHE A 309 -9.30 -3.26 -10.84
C PHE A 309 -10.78 -3.45 -11.19
N GLY A 310 -11.34 -2.56 -12.01
CA GLY A 310 -12.74 -2.65 -12.43
C GLY A 310 -13.02 -3.75 -13.47
N ASP A 311 -12.01 -4.27 -14.14
CA ASP A 311 -12.16 -5.28 -15.18
C ASP A 311 -12.11 -6.72 -14.63
N THR A 312 -13.24 -7.43 -14.71
CA THR A 312 -13.39 -8.80 -14.16
C THR A 312 -12.57 -9.86 -14.91
N THR A 313 -12.04 -9.54 -16.09
CA THR A 313 -11.12 -10.42 -16.84
C THR A 313 -9.70 -10.41 -16.28
N VAL A 314 -9.32 -9.34 -15.56
CA VAL A 314 -8.03 -9.22 -14.89
C VAL A 314 -8.06 -10.05 -13.60
N LYS A 315 -7.14 -11.02 -13.48
CA LYS A 315 -7.03 -11.92 -12.31
C LYS A 315 -5.82 -11.63 -11.43
N ALA A 316 -4.89 -10.78 -11.88
CA ALA A 316 -3.80 -10.29 -11.05
C ALA A 316 -3.39 -8.87 -11.48
N ILE A 317 -2.97 -8.05 -10.51
CA ILE A 317 -2.49 -6.68 -10.70
C ILE A 317 -1.16 -6.53 -9.98
N ASN A 318 -0.15 -5.96 -10.64
CA ASN A 318 1.16 -5.66 -10.07
C ASN A 318 1.35 -4.15 -10.01
N ILE A 319 1.51 -3.61 -8.80
CA ILE A 319 1.75 -2.18 -8.58
C ILE A 319 3.25 -1.88 -8.75
N HIS A 320 3.60 -0.78 -9.41
CA HIS A 320 4.99 -0.41 -9.71
C HIS A 320 5.41 0.98 -9.22
N SER A 321 4.54 1.65 -8.48
CA SER A 321 4.77 3.00 -7.98
C SER A 321 3.94 3.26 -6.72
N ASN A 322 4.34 4.27 -5.94
CA ASN A 322 3.43 4.87 -4.98
C ASN A 322 2.35 5.65 -5.74
N ILE A 323 1.08 5.35 -5.48
CA ILE A 323 -0.05 5.92 -6.19
C ILE A 323 -0.85 6.83 -5.24
N GLU A 324 -0.95 8.11 -5.59
CA GLU A 324 -1.93 9.02 -4.97
C GLU A 324 -3.32 8.67 -5.52
N ALA A 325 -4.18 8.13 -4.65
CA ALA A 325 -5.53 7.71 -4.96
C ALA A 325 -6.41 8.94 -5.27
N LYS A 326 -7.10 8.91 -6.42
CA LYS A 326 -7.93 10.02 -6.89
C LYS A 326 -9.25 9.54 -7.47
N LEU A 327 -10.30 10.27 -7.13
CA LEU A 327 -11.61 10.14 -7.78
C LEU A 327 -11.56 10.75 -9.18
N ARG A 328 -12.31 10.15 -10.09
CA ARG A 328 -12.66 10.77 -11.37
C ARG A 328 -13.77 11.79 -11.17
N ASP A 329 -13.91 12.71 -12.13
CA ASP A 329 -14.91 13.77 -12.06
C ASP A 329 -16.33 13.20 -11.90
N GLU A 330 -16.67 12.09 -12.59
CA GLU A 330 -17.97 11.43 -12.52
C GLU A 330 -18.30 10.79 -11.16
N GLN A 331 -17.31 10.63 -10.29
CA GLN A 331 -17.46 10.04 -8.95
C GLN A 331 -17.80 11.10 -7.89
N THR A 332 -17.86 12.37 -8.30
CA THR A 332 -18.06 13.51 -7.42
C THR A 332 -19.19 14.42 -7.89
N TYR A 333 -19.68 15.23 -6.97
CA TYR A 333 -20.59 16.33 -7.25
C TYR A 333 -20.17 17.58 -6.48
N ARG A 334 -20.75 18.73 -6.84
CA ARG A 334 -20.43 20.02 -6.20
C ARG A 334 -21.62 20.57 -5.45
N VAL A 335 -21.35 21.14 -4.27
CA VAL A 335 -22.29 22.00 -3.54
C VAL A 335 -21.59 23.32 -3.25
N GLY A 336 -22.03 24.38 -3.92
CA GLY A 336 -21.27 25.62 -3.99
C GLY A 336 -19.93 25.42 -4.71
N GLN A 337 -18.81 25.74 -4.05
CA GLN A 337 -17.46 25.55 -4.60
C GLN A 337 -16.79 24.24 -4.15
N GLU A 338 -17.36 23.58 -3.14
CA GLU A 338 -16.83 22.35 -2.54
C GLU A 338 -17.15 21.13 -3.41
N VAL A 339 -16.25 20.14 -3.40
CA VAL A 339 -16.38 18.86 -4.12
C VAL A 339 -16.60 17.73 -3.13
N TYR A 340 -17.61 16.90 -3.38
CA TYR A 340 -17.98 15.80 -2.51
C TYR A 340 -18.09 14.50 -3.32
N PRO A 341 -17.65 13.35 -2.77
CA PRO A 341 -17.87 12.06 -3.38
C PRO A 341 -19.35 11.63 -3.28
N TYR A 342 -19.84 10.91 -4.29
CA TYR A 342 -21.16 10.24 -4.19
C TYR A 342 -21.09 9.08 -3.20
N ASN A 343 -21.90 9.15 -2.14
CA ASN A 343 -21.96 8.16 -1.08
C ASN A 343 -23.21 7.29 -1.25
N PHE A 344 -23.10 6.12 -1.88
CA PHE A 344 -24.26 5.23 -2.13
C PHE A 344 -24.04 3.86 -1.51
N TYR A 345 -25.13 3.25 -1.02
CA TYR A 345 -25.10 1.87 -0.53
C TYR A 345 -24.79 0.91 -1.68
N ALA A 346 -24.05 -0.16 -1.41
CA ALA A 346 -23.72 -1.18 -2.42
C ALA A 346 -24.97 -1.76 -3.11
N SER A 347 -26.10 -1.89 -2.39
CA SER A 347 -27.40 -2.31 -2.96
C SER A 347 -27.91 -1.37 -4.06
N GLN A 348 -27.75 -0.05 -3.88
CA GLN A 348 -28.11 0.93 -4.91
C GLN A 348 -27.18 0.82 -6.12
N ILE A 349 -25.89 0.55 -5.89
CA ILE A 349 -24.90 0.35 -6.95
C ILE A 349 -25.33 -0.82 -7.84
N VAL A 350 -25.62 -1.99 -7.26
CA VAL A 350 -25.94 -3.20 -8.04
C VAL A 350 -27.36 -3.20 -8.61
N LYS A 351 -28.38 -2.78 -7.85
CA LYS A 351 -29.78 -2.84 -8.32
C LYS A 351 -30.20 -1.68 -9.21
N THR A 352 -29.55 -0.52 -9.07
CA THR A 352 -30.00 0.72 -9.75
C THR A 352 -28.98 1.26 -10.74
N LEU A 353 -27.71 1.40 -10.33
CA LEU A 353 -26.69 2.04 -11.16
C LEU A 353 -26.08 1.08 -12.19
N HIS A 354 -25.78 -0.15 -11.79
CA HIS A 354 -25.15 -1.15 -12.66
C HIS A 354 -25.99 -1.48 -13.91
N PRO A 355 -27.32 -1.73 -13.83
CA PRO A 355 -28.14 -1.99 -15.02
C PRO A 355 -28.22 -0.82 -16.00
N LYS A 356 -27.90 0.40 -15.55
CA LYS A 356 -27.86 1.63 -16.36
C LYS A 356 -26.46 1.94 -16.92
N GLY A 357 -25.44 1.18 -16.53
CA GLY A 357 -24.04 1.49 -16.86
C GLY A 357 -23.46 2.68 -16.08
N GLU A 358 -24.08 3.05 -14.95
CA GLU A 358 -23.70 4.21 -14.12
C GLU A 358 -23.04 3.80 -12.79
N ALA A 359 -22.69 2.51 -12.63
CA ALA A 359 -22.10 2.00 -11.39
C ALA A 359 -20.74 2.64 -11.05
N ASN A 360 -20.03 3.19 -12.04
CA ASN A 360 -18.79 3.93 -11.83
C ASN A 360 -19.03 5.35 -11.28
N MET A 361 -20.27 5.85 -11.20
CA MET A 361 -20.62 7.17 -10.65
C MET A 361 -20.77 7.14 -9.12
N VAL A 362 -19.87 6.44 -8.43
CA VAL A 362 -19.85 6.33 -6.98
C VAL A 362 -18.47 6.73 -6.47
N GLY A 363 -18.43 7.34 -5.30
CA GLY A 363 -17.23 7.85 -4.66
C GLY A 363 -16.21 6.80 -4.20
N ASN A 364 -16.31 5.54 -4.64
CA ASN A 364 -15.31 4.49 -4.42
C ASN A 364 -14.12 4.72 -5.35
N VAL A 365 -12.88 4.80 -4.86
CA VAL A 365 -11.74 5.13 -5.75
C VAL A 365 -11.52 4.03 -6.80
N TYR A 366 -11.40 2.79 -6.34
CA TYR A 366 -11.32 1.59 -7.16
C TYR A 366 -12.52 0.70 -6.83
N GLN A 367 -13.34 0.39 -7.84
CA GLN A 367 -14.54 -0.42 -7.68
C GLN A 367 -14.54 -1.60 -8.64
N ARG A 368 -14.84 -2.78 -8.10
CA ARG A 368 -14.98 -4.02 -8.87
C ARG A 368 -16.34 -4.64 -8.57
N ILE A 369 -17.11 -4.94 -9.61
CA ILE A 369 -18.42 -5.60 -9.49
C ILE A 369 -18.31 -7.00 -10.11
N SER A 370 -18.37 -8.03 -9.29
CA SER A 370 -18.15 -9.41 -9.72
C SER A 370 -19.47 -10.10 -10.09
N PRO A 371 -19.57 -10.69 -11.29
CA PRO A 371 -20.73 -11.46 -11.69
C PRO A 371 -20.82 -12.78 -10.93
N ALA A 372 -22.02 -13.34 -10.87
CA ALA A 372 -22.25 -14.69 -10.36
C ALA A 372 -21.70 -15.73 -11.36
N ASP A 373 -20.59 -16.40 -11.03
CA ASP A 373 -20.03 -17.47 -11.86
C ASP A 373 -19.39 -18.57 -10.99
N SER A 374 -20.10 -19.68 -10.82
CA SER A 374 -19.60 -20.83 -10.05
C SER A 374 -18.51 -21.63 -10.76
N GLU A 375 -18.40 -21.54 -12.08
CA GLU A 375 -17.40 -22.28 -12.86
C GLU A 375 -16.07 -21.50 -12.92
N ASN A 376 -16.14 -20.17 -13.02
CA ASN A 376 -14.98 -19.29 -13.09
C ASN A 376 -15.17 -18.06 -12.17
N PRO A 377 -15.16 -18.27 -10.83
CA PRO A 377 -15.36 -17.19 -9.87
C PRO A 377 -14.34 -16.08 -10.05
N ASP A 378 -14.73 -14.86 -9.70
CA ASP A 378 -13.90 -13.67 -9.89
C ASP A 378 -12.84 -13.51 -8.79
N ASN A 379 -11.82 -14.36 -8.86
CA ASN A 379 -10.66 -14.31 -7.96
C ASN A 379 -9.57 -13.39 -8.53
N VAL A 380 -9.26 -12.31 -7.82
CA VAL A 380 -8.23 -11.35 -8.21
C VAL A 380 -7.16 -11.19 -7.11
N VAL A 381 -5.90 -11.12 -7.52
CA VAL A 381 -4.77 -10.87 -6.62
C VAL A 381 -4.16 -9.50 -6.89
N ILE A 382 -4.00 -8.69 -5.85
CA ILE A 382 -3.32 -7.39 -5.91
C ILE A 382 -1.94 -7.54 -5.27
N ASN A 383 -0.91 -7.64 -6.12
CA ASN A 383 0.48 -7.62 -5.71
C ASN A 383 0.93 -6.16 -5.55
N GLY A 384 0.99 -5.70 -4.30
CA GLY A 384 1.40 -4.34 -3.98
C GLY A 384 2.87 -4.03 -4.25
N ASN A 385 3.72 -5.06 -4.38
CA ASN A 385 5.18 -4.91 -4.51
C ASN A 385 5.78 -3.92 -3.49
N TYR A 386 5.24 -3.91 -2.27
CA TYR A 386 5.61 -3.04 -1.16
C TYR A 386 5.44 -1.53 -1.44
N PHE A 387 4.58 -1.16 -2.40
CA PHE A 387 4.19 0.22 -2.67
C PHE A 387 2.97 0.66 -1.86
N THR A 388 2.75 1.98 -1.86
CA THR A 388 1.66 2.64 -1.14
C THR A 388 0.56 3.12 -2.08
N ILE A 389 -0.69 2.88 -1.70
CA ILE A 389 -1.88 3.55 -2.20
C ILE A 389 -2.26 4.63 -1.17
N ASP A 390 -2.04 5.90 -1.52
CA ASP A 390 -2.21 7.04 -0.63
C ASP A 390 -3.51 7.79 -0.94
N GLY A 391 -4.52 7.58 -0.09
CA GLY A 391 -5.81 8.26 -0.10
C GLY A 391 -5.90 9.48 0.79
N SER A 392 -4.81 9.97 1.40
CA SER A 392 -4.83 11.05 2.40
C SER A 392 -5.42 12.38 1.90
N LYS A 393 -5.42 12.60 0.58
CA LYS A 393 -5.95 13.81 -0.06
C LYS A 393 -7.38 13.67 -0.61
N LEU A 394 -8.03 12.53 -0.37
CA LEU A 394 -9.41 12.31 -0.84
C LEU A 394 -10.40 13.25 -0.15
N PRO A 395 -11.47 13.72 -0.86
CA PRO A 395 -12.48 14.60 -0.28
C PRO A 395 -13.39 13.86 0.71
N TYR A 396 -13.90 14.55 1.72
CA TYR A 396 -14.86 13.98 2.68
C TYR A 396 -16.29 14.01 2.13
N THR A 397 -17.17 13.13 2.58
CA THR A 397 -18.61 13.14 2.24
C THR A 397 -19.35 14.36 2.79
N ASN A 398 -20.40 14.82 2.09
CA ASN A 398 -21.14 16.03 2.46
C ASN A 398 -22.10 15.81 3.64
N TYR A 399 -22.28 16.86 4.45
CA TYR A 399 -23.20 16.89 5.57
C TYR A 399 -24.58 17.51 5.28
N GLY A 400 -24.66 18.36 4.25
CA GLY A 400 -25.84 19.18 3.98
C GLY A 400 -27.00 18.42 3.31
N PRO A 401 -28.26 18.82 3.57
CA PRO A 401 -29.44 18.20 2.95
C PRO A 401 -29.44 18.30 1.41
N GLU A 402 -28.83 19.36 0.86
CA GLU A 402 -28.65 19.54 -0.58
C GLU A 402 -27.74 18.49 -1.22
N GLY A 403 -26.82 17.90 -0.44
CA GLY A 403 -25.94 16.83 -0.89
C GLY A 403 -26.47 15.42 -0.60
N LEU A 404 -27.63 15.27 0.05
CA LEU A 404 -28.23 13.95 0.31
C LEU A 404 -29.04 13.42 -0.87
N GLN A 405 -29.32 14.26 -1.87
CA GLN A 405 -29.98 13.88 -3.11
C GLN A 405 -29.00 14.04 -4.28
N ALA A 406 -28.89 13.00 -5.08
CA ALA A 406 -28.04 12.96 -6.25
C ALA A 406 -28.88 12.63 -7.48
N SER A 407 -28.91 13.53 -8.47
CA SER A 407 -29.61 13.31 -9.72
C SER A 407 -28.70 12.65 -10.75
N LEU A 408 -29.18 11.56 -11.34
CA LEU A 408 -28.56 10.87 -12.47
C LEU A 408 -28.87 11.62 -13.78
N GLY A 409 -28.16 11.28 -14.86
CA GLY A 409 -28.31 11.93 -16.16
C GLY A 409 -29.71 11.81 -16.78
N ASP A 410 -30.50 10.82 -16.35
CA ASP A 410 -31.89 10.58 -16.76
C ASP A 410 -32.94 11.30 -15.88
N GLY A 411 -32.52 12.06 -14.86
CA GLY A 411 -33.38 12.75 -13.90
C GLY A 411 -33.81 11.92 -12.69
N THR A 412 -33.43 10.64 -12.60
CA THR A 412 -33.61 9.82 -11.40
C THR A 412 -32.84 10.45 -10.25
N THR A 413 -33.48 10.66 -9.11
CA THR A 413 -32.80 11.17 -7.91
C THR A 413 -32.65 10.06 -6.89
N LEU A 414 -31.40 9.76 -6.52
CA LEU A 414 -31.06 8.80 -5.48
C LEU A 414 -30.77 9.51 -4.17
N THR A 415 -31.21 8.90 -3.08
CA THR A 415 -30.91 9.37 -1.72
C THR A 415 -29.61 8.72 -1.24
N GLN A 416 -28.70 9.54 -0.77
CA GLN A 416 -27.45 9.15 -0.11
C GLN A 416 -27.70 8.96 1.40
N PRO A 417 -26.88 8.18 2.11
CA PRO A 417 -26.97 8.02 3.55
C PRO A 417 -26.94 9.38 4.28
N GLY A 418 -27.91 9.58 5.16
CA GLY A 418 -27.96 10.73 6.07
C GLY A 418 -26.93 10.64 7.20
N ALA A 419 -26.98 11.62 8.11
CA ALA A 419 -26.23 11.53 9.35
C ALA A 419 -26.75 10.39 10.22
N LEU A 420 -25.87 9.75 10.99
CA LEU A 420 -26.27 8.84 12.05
C LEU A 420 -27.01 9.62 13.15
N ASN A 421 -27.97 8.96 13.80
CA ASN A 421 -28.62 9.51 14.98
C ASN A 421 -27.62 9.47 16.15
N THR A 422 -27.12 10.62 16.55
CA THR A 422 -26.12 10.74 17.62
C THR A 422 -26.64 11.57 18.78
N ILE A 423 -25.89 11.60 19.87
CA ILE A 423 -26.14 12.54 20.97
C ILE A 423 -26.14 14.00 20.46
N PRO A 424 -26.99 14.89 21.03
CA PRO A 424 -27.06 16.29 20.60
C PRO A 424 -25.69 16.98 20.56
N GLY A 425 -25.38 17.65 19.44
CA GLY A 425 -24.12 18.38 19.24
C GLY A 425 -23.09 17.67 18.36
N TYR A 426 -23.33 16.41 17.97
CA TYR A 426 -22.47 15.65 17.07
C TYR A 426 -23.13 15.44 15.71
N ASN A 427 -22.35 15.53 14.64
CA ASN A 427 -22.80 15.23 13.28
C ASN A 427 -21.88 14.16 12.70
N ILE A 428 -22.33 12.91 12.65
CA ILE A 428 -21.54 11.77 12.16
C ILE A 428 -22.15 11.25 10.87
N ARG A 429 -21.32 10.94 9.86
CA ARG A 429 -21.78 10.37 8.59
C ARG A 429 -21.81 8.85 8.62
N ASN A 430 -22.81 8.30 7.95
CA ASN A 430 -22.78 6.91 7.54
C ASN A 430 -22.03 6.80 6.20
N VAL A 431 -20.75 6.46 6.25
CA VAL A 431 -19.90 6.29 5.06
C VAL A 431 -20.20 4.96 4.37
N GLN A 432 -20.28 4.97 3.03
CA GLN A 432 -20.51 3.82 2.15
C GLN A 432 -19.52 3.82 0.97
N ILE A 433 -18.38 4.49 1.13
CA ILE A 433 -17.32 4.63 0.13
C ILE A 433 -15.99 4.10 0.66
N ALA A 434 -15.20 3.52 -0.24
CA ALA A 434 -13.90 2.95 0.08
C ALA A 434 -12.82 3.30 -0.95
N ILE A 435 -11.54 3.15 -0.56
CA ILE A 435 -10.44 3.23 -1.52
C ILE A 435 -10.53 2.03 -2.46
N PHE A 436 -10.60 0.81 -1.91
CA PHE A 436 -10.95 -0.39 -2.66
C PHE A 436 -12.33 -0.89 -2.26
N ASN A 437 -13.22 -1.07 -3.23
CA ASN A 437 -14.54 -1.65 -2.99
C ASN A 437 -14.83 -2.81 -3.96
N HIS A 438 -15.05 -4.00 -3.41
CA HIS A 438 -15.40 -5.21 -4.14
C HIS A 438 -16.86 -5.59 -3.85
N ILE A 439 -17.67 -5.79 -4.88
CA ILE A 439 -19.12 -5.96 -4.74
C ILE A 439 -19.56 -7.15 -5.59
N ALA A 440 -20.21 -8.16 -5.01
CA ALA A 440 -20.90 -9.16 -5.81
C ALA A 440 -22.16 -8.55 -6.44
N LEU A 441 -22.47 -8.97 -7.66
CA LEU A 441 -23.58 -8.41 -8.43
C LEU A 441 -24.96 -8.66 -7.77
N ASP A 442 -25.09 -9.68 -6.93
CA ASP A 442 -26.33 -9.99 -6.21
C ASP A 442 -26.15 -9.91 -4.68
N GLU A 443 -27.16 -9.35 -4.01
CA GLU A 443 -27.18 -9.15 -2.56
C GLU A 443 -27.45 -10.42 -1.76
N VAL A 444 -28.04 -11.44 -2.39
CA VAL A 444 -28.46 -12.70 -1.77
C VAL A 444 -27.86 -13.83 -2.58
N ASN A 445 -27.32 -14.84 -1.91
CA ASN A 445 -26.69 -15.95 -2.59
C ASN A 445 -27.73 -16.89 -3.24
N PRO A 446 -27.97 -16.84 -4.56
CA PRO A 446 -28.93 -17.71 -5.18
C PRO A 446 -28.23 -19.07 -5.38
N ALA A 447 -28.38 -20.00 -4.42
CA ALA A 447 -27.84 -21.36 -4.45
C ALA A 447 -26.34 -21.55 -4.11
N LYS A 448 -25.78 -20.79 -3.16
CA LYS A 448 -24.36 -20.90 -2.74
C LYS A 448 -23.38 -20.76 -3.92
N VAL A 449 -23.70 -19.89 -4.87
CA VAL A 449 -22.81 -19.53 -5.97
C VAL A 449 -21.61 -18.78 -5.39
N ASN A 450 -20.42 -19.12 -5.89
CA ASN A 450 -19.18 -18.47 -5.54
C ASN A 450 -18.96 -17.27 -6.47
N TYR A 451 -18.94 -16.05 -5.93
CA TYR A 451 -18.63 -14.84 -6.70
C TYR A 451 -17.11 -14.61 -6.83
N GLY A 452 -16.30 -15.36 -6.08
CA GLY A 452 -14.87 -15.21 -5.97
C GLY A 452 -14.48 -14.30 -4.81
N GLY A 453 -13.35 -13.63 -4.97
CA GLY A 453 -12.76 -12.85 -3.91
C GLY A 453 -11.53 -12.08 -4.33
N VAL A 454 -11.00 -11.29 -3.41
CA VAL A 454 -9.80 -10.50 -3.61
C VAL A 454 -8.76 -10.81 -2.56
N LEU A 455 -7.52 -10.97 -2.99
CA LEU A 455 -6.35 -11.07 -2.12
C LEU A 455 -5.43 -9.86 -2.32
N TYR A 456 -5.21 -9.08 -1.27
CA TYR A 456 -4.23 -8.01 -1.25
C TYR A 456 -2.93 -8.50 -0.60
N LYS A 457 -1.79 -8.30 -1.26
CA LYS A 457 -0.48 -8.71 -0.75
C LYS A 457 0.57 -7.62 -0.80
N ASN A 458 1.42 -7.54 0.24
CA ASN A 458 2.60 -6.67 0.28
C ASN A 458 2.28 -5.23 -0.14
N LEU A 459 1.25 -4.64 0.45
CA LEU A 459 0.70 -3.33 0.05
C LEU A 459 0.54 -2.44 1.29
N THR A 460 0.78 -1.15 1.14
CA THR A 460 0.37 -0.15 2.14
C THR A 460 -0.83 0.62 1.61
N VAL A 461 -1.90 0.76 2.40
CA VAL A 461 -3.07 1.57 2.07
C VAL A 461 -3.28 2.63 3.15
N ILE A 462 -3.26 3.90 2.76
CA ILE A 462 -3.44 5.03 3.68
C ILE A 462 -4.75 5.74 3.36
N GLY A 463 -5.62 5.91 4.35
CA GLY A 463 -6.86 6.68 4.23
C GLY A 463 -6.66 8.18 4.48
N ASN A 464 -7.76 8.89 4.71
CA ASN A 464 -7.77 10.34 4.97
C ASN A 464 -8.33 10.74 6.35
N THR A 465 -8.42 9.80 7.30
CA THR A 465 -9.05 10.07 8.61
C THR A 465 -8.26 9.44 9.74
N HIS A 466 -8.36 10.04 10.93
CA HIS A 466 -7.81 9.47 12.14
C HIS A 466 -8.73 9.83 13.30
N THR A 467 -8.64 9.12 14.41
CA THR A 467 -9.39 9.48 15.62
C THR A 467 -8.82 10.79 16.18
N PRO A 468 -9.59 11.89 16.24
CA PRO A 468 -9.13 13.11 16.88
C PRO A 468 -9.32 13.03 18.40
N HIS A 469 -8.40 13.65 19.14
CA HIS A 469 -8.52 13.81 20.59
C HIS A 469 -9.23 15.12 20.93
N ILE A 470 -10.23 15.07 21.82
CA ILE A 470 -10.83 16.28 22.38
C ILE A 470 -10.25 16.50 23.78
N ASN A 471 -9.65 17.68 23.98
CA ASN A 471 -9.32 18.16 25.30
C ASN A 471 -10.48 19.00 25.87
N TYR A 472 -11.38 18.36 26.62
CA TYR A 472 -12.52 19.04 27.26
C TYR A 472 -12.15 20.02 28.38
N SER A 473 -10.86 20.12 28.76
CA SER A 473 -10.37 21.13 29.69
C SER A 473 -9.99 22.45 29.02
N GLU A 474 -9.99 22.50 27.69
CA GLU A 474 -9.75 23.72 26.92
C GLU A 474 -11.01 24.61 26.81
N GLY A 475 -10.84 25.82 26.28
CA GLY A 475 -11.96 26.75 26.06
C GLY A 475 -12.95 26.23 25.02
N THR A 476 -14.20 26.71 25.10
CA THR A 476 -15.32 26.30 24.22
C THR A 476 -14.96 26.31 22.74
N ASP A 477 -14.28 27.36 22.25
CA ASP A 477 -13.88 27.48 20.84
C ASP A 477 -13.02 26.31 20.35
N LYS A 478 -12.07 25.85 21.18
CA LYS A 478 -11.20 24.71 20.84
C LYS A 478 -11.93 23.38 20.87
N ILE A 479 -12.89 23.23 21.78
CA ILE A 479 -13.76 22.06 21.83
C ILE A 479 -14.62 22.03 20.56
N GLU A 480 -15.21 23.15 20.16
CA GLU A 480 -16.02 23.25 18.93
C GLU A 480 -15.20 22.93 17.67
N GLU A 481 -13.95 23.40 17.59
CA GLU A 481 -13.03 23.05 16.49
C GLU A 481 -12.73 21.55 16.44
N ALA A 482 -12.40 20.93 17.59
CA ALA A 482 -12.15 19.49 17.67
C ALA A 482 -13.39 18.67 17.29
N LEU A 483 -14.58 19.13 17.68
CA LEU A 483 -15.85 18.52 17.29
C LEU A 483 -16.13 18.65 15.79
N ALA A 484 -15.78 19.77 15.16
CA ALA A 484 -15.91 19.95 13.72
C ALA A 484 -14.97 19.02 12.95
N ILE A 485 -13.72 18.85 13.40
CA ILE A 485 -12.76 17.90 12.82
C ILE A 485 -13.28 16.47 12.98
N MET A 486 -13.77 16.13 14.17
CA MET A 486 -14.39 14.84 14.46
C MET A 486 -15.55 14.53 13.52
N SER A 487 -16.45 15.50 13.35
CA SER A 487 -17.54 15.41 12.40
C SER A 487 -16.98 15.15 11.02
N ARG A 488 -16.12 16.01 10.47
CA ARG A 488 -15.54 15.84 9.11
C ARG A 488 -14.87 14.47 8.91
N ASN A 489 -14.07 14.02 9.87
CA ASN A 489 -13.34 12.74 9.76
C ASN A 489 -14.28 11.52 9.69
N SER A 490 -15.51 11.60 10.23
CA SER A 490 -16.49 10.52 10.04
C SER A 490 -16.93 10.32 8.58
N GLY A 491 -16.70 11.31 7.73
CA GLY A 491 -17.07 11.30 6.32
C GLY A 491 -15.95 10.87 5.38
N GLY A 492 -14.80 10.44 5.86
CA GLY A 492 -13.71 9.94 5.00
C GLY A 492 -13.82 8.46 4.70
N TYR A 493 -12.76 7.84 4.20
CA TYR A 493 -12.82 6.57 3.48
C TYR A 493 -12.60 5.32 4.33
N VAL A 494 -13.37 4.27 4.04
CA VAL A 494 -12.94 2.89 4.34
C VAL A 494 -11.73 2.56 3.45
N ALA A 495 -10.71 1.87 3.96
CA ALA A 495 -9.57 1.51 3.14
C ALA A 495 -9.92 0.35 2.17
N ILE A 496 -10.35 -0.80 2.69
CA ILE A 496 -10.76 -1.96 1.89
C ILE A 496 -12.15 -2.41 2.30
N ALA A 497 -13.05 -2.51 1.32
CA ALA A 497 -14.43 -2.93 1.47
C ALA A 497 -14.75 -4.14 0.59
N ASN A 498 -15.50 -5.11 1.11
CA ASN A 498 -16.21 -6.10 0.30
C ASN A 498 -17.70 -6.21 0.65
N ASN A 499 -18.52 -6.55 -0.34
CA ASN A 499 -19.97 -6.62 -0.21
C ASN A 499 -20.53 -7.87 -0.89
N TYR A 500 -21.35 -8.60 -0.13
CA TYR A 500 -22.15 -9.74 -0.51
C TYR A 500 -21.32 -10.94 -0.99
N ASN A 501 -21.41 -12.09 -0.30
CA ASN A 501 -21.02 -13.41 -0.85
C ASN A 501 -19.61 -13.52 -1.47
N LEU A 502 -18.66 -12.68 -1.02
CA LEU A 502 -17.28 -12.61 -1.50
C LEU A 502 -16.29 -12.97 -0.40
N THR A 503 -15.13 -13.51 -0.79
CA THR A 503 -13.97 -13.64 0.11
C THR A 503 -13.07 -12.41 -0.01
N LEU A 504 -12.71 -11.79 1.11
CA LEU A 504 -11.68 -10.76 1.20
C LEU A 504 -10.51 -11.30 2.00
N ALA A 505 -9.31 -11.26 1.41
CA ALA A 505 -8.09 -11.65 2.06
C ALA A 505 -7.05 -10.52 2.01
N VAL A 506 -6.39 -10.29 3.14
CA VAL A 506 -5.23 -9.41 3.25
C VAL A 506 -4.06 -10.20 3.83
N ASP A 507 -2.91 -10.15 3.17
CA ASP A 507 -1.70 -10.88 3.56
C ASP A 507 -0.47 -9.98 3.44
N ASN A 508 0.21 -9.72 4.56
CA ASN A 508 1.33 -8.78 4.61
C ASN A 508 0.94 -7.37 4.12
N VAL A 509 -0.19 -6.86 4.60
CA VAL A 509 -0.72 -5.54 4.23
C VAL A 509 -0.69 -4.61 5.44
N VAL A 510 -0.28 -3.37 5.20
CA VAL A 510 -0.33 -2.28 6.17
C VAL A 510 -1.50 -1.36 5.82
N ILE A 511 -2.40 -1.10 6.76
CA ILE A 511 -3.52 -0.17 6.55
C ILE A 511 -3.56 0.85 7.67
N GLY A 512 -3.57 2.13 7.33
CA GLY A 512 -3.50 3.21 8.31
C GLY A 512 -4.38 4.40 7.96
N SER A 513 -4.74 5.18 8.99
CA SER A 513 -5.38 6.49 8.82
C SER A 513 -6.67 6.44 7.99
N SER A 514 -7.53 5.46 8.23
CA SER A 514 -8.79 5.30 7.52
C SER A 514 -9.99 5.40 8.44
N THR A 515 -11.20 5.55 7.89
CA THR A 515 -12.42 5.50 8.70
C THR A 515 -12.58 4.12 9.31
N ILE A 516 -12.41 3.09 8.48
CA ILE A 516 -12.36 1.68 8.85
C ILE A 516 -11.32 1.02 7.93
N ALA A 517 -10.43 0.20 8.49
CA ALA A 517 -9.38 -0.44 7.67
C ALA A 517 -9.97 -1.53 6.78
N VAL A 518 -10.74 -2.45 7.36
CA VAL A 518 -11.45 -3.51 6.64
C VAL A 518 -12.93 -3.48 6.98
N TRP A 519 -13.77 -3.33 5.95
CA TRP A 519 -15.23 -3.37 6.10
C TRP A 519 -15.82 -4.47 5.21
N SER A 520 -16.78 -5.20 5.76
CA SER A 520 -17.37 -6.35 5.09
C SER A 520 -18.86 -6.41 5.34
N HIS A 521 -19.62 -6.77 4.31
CA HIS A 521 -21.06 -6.73 4.34
C HIS A 521 -21.71 -7.98 3.75
N THR A 522 -22.55 -8.65 4.52
CA THR A 522 -23.46 -9.76 4.18
C THR A 522 -22.78 -10.99 3.58
N GLU A 523 -22.79 -12.11 4.31
CA GLU A 523 -22.35 -13.44 3.92
C GLU A 523 -20.90 -13.52 3.38
N THR A 524 -20.09 -12.50 3.62
CA THR A 524 -18.69 -12.43 3.18
C THR A 524 -17.75 -13.20 4.11
N GLU A 525 -16.73 -13.82 3.54
CA GLU A 525 -15.59 -14.37 4.29
C GLU A 525 -14.47 -13.33 4.35
N VAL A 526 -13.86 -13.16 5.52
CA VAL A 526 -12.80 -12.17 5.75
C VAL A 526 -11.59 -12.86 6.37
N ILE A 527 -10.43 -12.72 5.73
CA ILE A 527 -9.16 -13.32 6.14
C ILE A 527 -8.13 -12.21 6.30
N ILE A 528 -7.62 -12.05 7.51
CA ILE A 528 -6.56 -11.09 7.84
C ILE A 528 -5.36 -11.86 8.37
N ASN A 529 -4.27 -11.83 7.61
CA ASN A 529 -3.04 -12.51 7.95
C ASN A 529 -1.83 -11.60 7.75
N ASN A 530 -0.81 -11.73 8.60
CA ASN A 530 0.43 -10.96 8.48
C ASN A 530 0.17 -9.43 8.38
N ALA A 531 -0.86 -8.89 9.04
CA ALA A 531 -1.32 -7.52 8.76
C ALA A 531 -0.97 -6.54 9.89
N HIS A 532 -0.76 -5.28 9.54
CA HIS A 532 -0.66 -4.20 10.51
C HIS A 532 -1.71 -3.14 10.19
N LEU A 533 -2.72 -3.03 11.06
CA LEU A 533 -3.87 -2.15 10.87
C LEU A 533 -3.95 -1.15 12.03
N TYR A 534 -3.80 0.15 11.73
CA TYR A 534 -3.59 1.17 12.76
C TYR A 534 -4.30 2.50 12.52
N ASN A 535 -4.48 3.28 13.59
CA ASN A 535 -4.95 4.68 13.56
C ASN A 535 -6.23 4.88 12.72
N ASN A 536 -7.31 4.21 13.10
CA ASN A 536 -8.58 4.28 12.39
C ASN A 536 -9.60 5.14 13.14
N TRP A 537 -10.41 5.94 12.44
CA TRP A 537 -11.40 6.82 13.07
C TRP A 537 -12.52 6.06 13.81
N ALA A 538 -12.99 4.94 13.23
CA ALA A 538 -13.97 4.06 13.83
C ALA A 538 -13.33 2.73 14.26
N ASN A 539 -13.60 1.65 13.54
CA ASN A 539 -13.13 0.31 13.86
C ASN A 539 -11.95 -0.06 12.98
N THR A 540 -11.13 -1.02 13.39
CA THR A 540 -10.12 -1.59 12.50
C THR A 540 -10.77 -2.57 11.53
N VAL A 541 -11.59 -3.48 12.05
CA VAL A 541 -12.37 -4.43 11.26
C VAL A 541 -13.85 -4.25 11.62
N TYR A 542 -14.71 -4.08 10.61
CA TYR A 542 -16.15 -4.03 10.81
C TYR A 542 -16.88 -4.98 9.86
N GLY A 543 -17.53 -6.00 10.41
CA GLY A 543 -18.39 -6.92 9.69
C GLY A 543 -19.86 -6.67 9.98
N TYR A 544 -20.67 -6.49 8.94
CA TYR A 544 -22.13 -6.49 9.03
C TYR A 544 -22.63 -7.77 8.37
N ASP A 545 -23.17 -8.72 9.12
CA ASP A 545 -23.59 -10.05 8.63
C ASP A 545 -22.50 -10.86 7.92
N VAL A 546 -21.25 -10.79 8.37
CA VAL A 546 -20.16 -11.60 7.78
C VAL A 546 -20.38 -13.08 8.05
N SER A 547 -20.12 -13.95 7.08
CA SER A 547 -20.22 -15.40 7.29
C SER A 547 -19.07 -15.89 8.16
N SER A 548 -17.85 -15.40 7.89
CA SER A 548 -16.69 -15.72 8.71
C SER A 548 -15.62 -14.64 8.74
N LEU A 549 -14.89 -14.60 9.85
CA LEU A 549 -13.73 -13.74 10.07
C LEU A 549 -12.58 -14.56 10.67
N TYR A 550 -11.43 -14.57 10.00
CA TYR A 550 -10.19 -15.16 10.49
C TYR A 550 -9.11 -14.09 10.64
N ILE A 551 -8.46 -14.04 11.80
CA ILE A 551 -7.34 -13.13 12.07
C ILE A 551 -6.17 -13.89 12.70
N ALA A 552 -5.00 -13.81 12.08
CA ALA A 552 -3.74 -14.35 12.60
C ALA A 552 -2.57 -13.45 12.22
N ASN A 553 -1.46 -13.55 12.96
CA ASN A 553 -0.21 -12.85 12.66
C ASN A 553 -0.44 -11.36 12.40
N ALA A 554 -1.14 -10.67 13.30
CA ALA A 554 -1.63 -9.33 13.02
C ALA A 554 -1.45 -8.39 14.20
N VAL A 555 -1.21 -7.13 13.91
CA VAL A 555 -1.21 -6.03 14.88
C VAL A 555 -2.41 -5.13 14.57
N LEU A 556 -3.31 -5.00 15.54
CA LEU A 556 -4.48 -4.13 15.49
C LEU A 556 -4.34 -3.04 16.55
N GLU A 557 -4.17 -1.78 16.16
CA GLU A 557 -3.92 -0.70 17.11
C GLU A 557 -4.72 0.58 16.80
N GLU A 558 -4.96 1.37 17.84
CA GLU A 558 -5.46 2.76 17.73
C GLU A 558 -6.72 2.95 16.85
N SER A 559 -7.80 2.23 17.15
CA SER A 559 -9.13 2.51 16.58
C SER A 559 -9.97 3.37 17.52
N GLY A 560 -10.86 4.19 16.97
CA GLY A 560 -11.79 5.01 17.78
C GLY A 560 -12.91 4.22 18.45
N GLY A 561 -13.19 3.00 18.01
CA GLY A 561 -14.21 2.09 18.55
C GLY A 561 -13.62 0.81 19.14
N SER A 562 -14.34 -0.31 19.04
CA SER A 562 -13.70 -1.64 19.19
C SER A 562 -12.78 -1.91 18.01
N ALA A 563 -11.69 -2.65 18.22
CA ALA A 563 -10.79 -3.01 17.13
C ALA A 563 -11.55 -3.84 16.08
N ILE A 564 -12.34 -4.81 16.56
CA ILE A 564 -13.23 -5.63 15.75
C ILE A 564 -14.68 -5.33 16.15
N HIS A 565 -15.54 -5.03 15.19
CA HIS A 565 -16.97 -4.85 15.41
C HIS A 565 -17.73 -5.77 14.47
N LEU A 566 -18.73 -6.48 14.98
CA LEU A 566 -19.57 -7.38 14.22
C LEU A 566 -21.03 -7.10 14.56
N GLU A 567 -21.87 -7.04 13.53
CA GLU A 567 -23.31 -6.98 13.68
C GLU A 567 -23.94 -8.24 13.06
N ASP A 568 -24.85 -8.87 13.81
CA ASP A 568 -25.69 -9.96 13.33
C ASP A 568 -27.13 -9.46 13.18
N THR A 569 -27.67 -9.58 11.98
CA THR A 569 -29.00 -9.08 11.63
C THR A 569 -29.97 -10.18 11.23
N ASN A 570 -29.52 -11.44 11.14
CA ASN A 570 -30.29 -12.54 10.59
C ASN A 570 -30.87 -13.45 11.67
N TYR A 571 -32.20 -13.50 11.74
CA TYR A 571 -32.95 -14.42 12.60
C TYR A 571 -32.96 -15.86 12.06
N SER A 572 -31.79 -16.43 11.76
CA SER A 572 -31.68 -17.82 11.35
C SER A 572 -30.27 -18.38 11.56
N SER A 573 -30.20 -19.61 12.06
CA SER A 573 -28.94 -20.33 12.29
C SER A 573 -28.22 -20.73 10.99
N ASP A 574 -28.89 -20.61 9.84
CA ASP A 574 -28.26 -20.76 8.53
C ASP A 574 -27.23 -19.66 8.22
N TYR A 575 -27.28 -18.53 8.94
CA TYR A 575 -26.40 -17.38 8.77
C TYR A 575 -25.48 -17.14 9.98
N ALA A 576 -25.33 -18.15 10.84
CA ALA A 576 -24.48 -18.06 12.03
C ALA A 576 -23.05 -17.64 11.65
N GLN A 577 -22.53 -16.61 12.32
CA GLN A 577 -21.21 -16.07 12.02
C GLN A 577 -20.12 -16.92 12.68
N THR A 578 -19.00 -17.14 12.00
CA THR A 578 -17.83 -17.83 12.58
C THR A 578 -16.63 -16.90 12.70
N VAL A 579 -16.10 -16.72 13.91
CA VAL A 579 -14.97 -15.84 14.15
C VAL A 579 -13.82 -16.60 14.79
N ILE A 580 -12.64 -16.50 14.19
CA ILE A 580 -11.43 -17.16 14.62
C ILE A 580 -10.33 -16.12 14.79
N ILE A 581 -9.82 -16.02 16.02
CA ILE A 581 -8.69 -15.14 16.35
C ILE A 581 -7.57 -16.02 16.94
N ASP A 582 -6.42 -16.04 16.27
CA ASP A 582 -5.22 -16.68 16.81
C ASP A 582 -4.56 -15.79 17.85
N THR A 583 -4.95 -15.95 19.10
CA THR A 583 -4.46 -15.13 20.23
C THR A 583 -2.98 -15.34 20.56
N ALA A 584 -2.30 -16.32 19.93
CA ALA A 584 -0.86 -16.49 20.07
C ALA A 584 -0.06 -15.54 19.16
N THR A 585 -0.65 -15.10 18.05
CA THR A 585 0.04 -14.32 17.00
C THR A 585 -0.60 -12.96 16.72
N VAL A 586 -1.83 -12.74 17.22
CA VAL A 586 -2.55 -11.47 17.12
C VAL A 586 -2.29 -10.60 18.35
N GLU A 587 -1.75 -9.41 18.09
CA GLU A 587 -1.61 -8.33 19.08
C GLU A 587 -2.71 -7.30 18.86
N VAL A 588 -3.47 -7.01 19.93
CA VAL A 588 -4.49 -5.96 19.90
C VAL A 588 -4.13 -4.92 20.94
N ASN A 589 -3.75 -3.72 20.46
CA ASN A 589 -3.39 -2.56 21.26
C ASN A 589 -4.41 -1.44 21.10
N ASN A 590 -5.70 -1.77 21.22
CA ASN A 590 -6.78 -0.83 20.99
C ASN A 590 -7.29 -0.22 22.30
N TRP A 591 -6.51 0.71 22.86
CA TRP A 591 -6.85 1.36 24.11
C TRP A 591 -7.80 2.53 23.90
N VAL A 592 -9.04 2.38 24.37
CA VAL A 592 -10.12 3.37 24.23
C VAL A 592 -10.65 3.84 25.58
N SER A 593 -10.99 5.11 25.65
CA SER A 593 -11.58 5.76 26.82
C SER A 593 -13.11 5.60 26.87
N GLY A 594 -13.78 5.32 25.76
CA GLY A 594 -15.24 5.38 25.67
C GLY A 594 -15.78 6.78 25.41
N GLU A 595 -14.91 7.78 25.24
CA GLU A 595 -15.25 9.17 24.89
C GLU A 595 -14.87 9.51 23.44
N GLU A 596 -14.32 8.55 22.71
CA GLU A 596 -13.99 8.69 21.30
C GLU A 596 -15.25 8.94 20.44
N PRO A 597 -15.09 9.61 19.27
CA PRO A 597 -16.19 9.90 18.34
C PRO A 597 -17.15 8.75 18.08
N TRP A 598 -16.61 7.54 17.93
CA TRP A 598 -17.37 6.35 17.60
C TRP A 598 -18.40 6.00 18.68
N PHE A 599 -18.02 6.09 19.97
CA PHE A 599 -18.95 5.83 21.07
C PHE A 599 -20.10 6.84 21.08
N LYS A 600 -19.84 8.08 20.69
CA LYS A 600 -20.86 9.13 20.58
C LYS A 600 -21.77 8.91 19.38
N ALA A 601 -21.21 8.42 18.27
CA ALA A 601 -21.95 8.07 17.06
C ALA A 601 -23.01 6.98 17.32
N TYR A 602 -22.63 5.95 18.08
CA TYR A 602 -23.49 4.82 18.41
C TYR A 602 -24.22 4.97 19.75
N SER A 603 -24.15 6.14 20.39
CA SER A 603 -24.69 6.37 21.75
C SER A 603 -24.20 5.36 22.80
N MET A 604 -23.00 4.83 22.62
CA MET A 604 -22.37 3.78 23.42
C MET A 604 -21.51 4.31 24.57
N GLU A 605 -21.38 5.62 24.79
CA GLU A 605 -20.58 6.18 25.89
C GLU A 605 -21.00 5.61 27.26
N LEU A 606 -22.32 5.58 27.53
CA LEU A 606 -22.84 5.02 28.77
C LEU A 606 -22.60 3.51 28.88
N ALA A 607 -22.66 2.79 27.75
CA ALA A 607 -22.34 1.37 27.72
C ALA A 607 -20.86 1.14 28.02
N ALA A 608 -19.95 1.90 27.41
CA ALA A 608 -18.52 1.85 27.69
C ALA A 608 -18.21 2.18 29.16
N MET A 609 -18.84 3.21 29.74
CA MET A 609 -18.71 3.51 31.17
C MET A 609 -19.14 2.35 32.06
N LYS A 610 -20.28 1.72 31.75
CA LYS A 610 -20.78 0.55 32.50
C LYS A 610 -19.85 -0.64 32.34
N MET A 611 -19.39 -0.95 31.13
CA MET A 611 -18.40 -1.98 30.86
C MET A 611 -17.14 -1.77 31.70
N LYS A 612 -16.54 -0.58 31.65
CA LYS A 612 -15.35 -0.24 32.46
C LYS A 612 -15.59 -0.38 33.96
N ALA A 613 -16.76 0.02 34.48
CA ALA A 613 -17.04 -0.06 35.91
C ALA A 613 -17.31 -1.50 36.37
N GLN A 614 -18.19 -2.20 35.66
CA GLN A 614 -18.70 -3.52 36.05
C GLN A 614 -17.65 -4.62 35.80
N ILE A 615 -17.10 -4.68 34.58
CA ILE A 615 -16.12 -5.70 34.21
C ILE A 615 -14.85 -5.54 35.05
N ASN A 616 -14.34 -4.31 35.19
CA ASN A 616 -13.10 -4.09 35.94
C ASN A 616 -13.25 -4.41 37.43
N SER A 617 -14.41 -4.17 38.05
CA SER A 617 -14.61 -4.60 39.45
C SER A 617 -14.51 -6.11 39.56
N GLY A 618 -15.18 -6.84 38.66
CA GLY A 618 -15.19 -8.30 38.67
C GLY A 618 -13.80 -8.89 38.42
N VAL A 619 -13.08 -8.35 37.44
CA VAL A 619 -11.71 -8.81 37.11
C VAL A 619 -10.74 -8.58 38.26
N ARG A 620 -10.80 -7.40 38.89
CA ARG A 620 -9.90 -7.07 39.99
C ARG A 620 -10.15 -7.93 41.22
N ASP A 621 -11.42 -8.23 41.50
CA ASP A 621 -11.81 -9.02 42.66
C ASP A 621 -11.54 -10.53 42.45
N ALA A 622 -11.57 -11.02 41.20
CA ALA A 622 -11.36 -12.43 40.87
C ALA A 622 -9.91 -12.81 40.51
N PHE A 623 -9.15 -11.90 39.89
CA PHE A 623 -7.86 -12.24 39.24
C PHE A 623 -6.70 -11.30 39.63
N GLU A 624 -6.90 -10.37 40.56
CA GLU A 624 -5.92 -9.31 40.90
C GLU A 624 -5.40 -8.54 39.67
N ALA A 625 -6.13 -8.58 38.56
CA ALA A 625 -5.80 -7.94 37.29
C ALA A 625 -6.69 -6.70 37.05
N SER A 626 -6.39 -5.96 35.99
CA SER A 626 -7.21 -4.81 35.56
C SER A 626 -7.56 -4.98 34.08
N ILE A 627 -8.71 -4.50 33.63
CA ILE A 627 -8.94 -4.28 32.18
C ILE A 627 -8.65 -2.81 31.80
N LEU A 628 -8.23 -2.01 32.78
CA LEU A 628 -8.05 -0.57 32.68
C LEU A 628 -6.60 -0.16 32.89
N ARG A 629 -6.10 0.64 31.97
CA ARG A 629 -4.78 1.28 32.03
C ARG A 629 -4.96 2.80 32.01
N ASN A 630 -4.15 3.52 32.78
CA ASN A 630 -4.03 4.97 32.62
C ASN A 630 -3.01 5.24 31.52
N ILE A 631 -3.43 5.88 30.43
CA ILE A 631 -2.59 6.19 29.29
C ILE A 631 -2.56 7.70 29.13
N THR A 632 -1.34 8.24 29.02
CA THR A 632 -1.15 9.63 28.62
C THR A 632 -1.16 9.67 27.10
N ASP A 633 -2.11 10.41 26.57
CA ASP A 633 -2.24 10.65 25.15
C ASP A 633 -1.06 11.49 24.66
N VAL A 634 -0.34 11.00 23.64
CA VAL A 634 0.89 11.66 23.16
C VAL A 634 0.59 13.00 22.51
N SER A 635 -0.57 13.14 21.87
CA SER A 635 -0.95 14.36 21.14
C SER A 635 -1.46 15.48 22.05
N SER A 636 -2.22 15.13 23.09
CA SER A 636 -2.88 16.09 23.98
C SER A 636 -2.18 16.22 25.35
N GLY A 637 -1.30 15.29 25.71
CA GLY A 637 -0.67 15.21 27.03
C GLY A 637 -1.63 14.86 28.16
N LEU A 638 -2.89 14.54 27.84
CA LEU A 638 -3.92 14.20 28.83
C LEU A 638 -3.85 12.74 29.21
N MET A 639 -3.94 12.47 30.51
CA MET A 639 -4.09 11.11 31.01
C MET A 639 -5.57 10.74 31.03
N SER A 640 -5.92 9.63 30.37
CA SER A 640 -7.26 9.04 30.43
C SER A 640 -7.20 7.57 30.84
N ARG A 641 -8.27 7.10 31.49
CA ARG A 641 -8.41 5.71 31.90
C ARG A 641 -9.08 4.93 30.76
N LYS A 642 -8.30 4.07 30.10
CA LYS A 642 -8.68 3.37 28.89
C LYS A 642 -8.79 1.86 29.12
N MET A 643 -9.62 1.19 28.33
CA MET A 643 -9.71 -0.28 28.24
C MET A 643 -9.19 -0.74 26.88
N ASN A 644 -8.52 -1.89 26.84
CA ASN A 644 -8.15 -2.49 25.56
C ASN A 644 -9.40 -3.17 24.95
N PHE A 645 -10.09 -2.50 24.04
CA PHE A 645 -11.37 -2.95 23.52
C PHE A 645 -11.18 -3.74 22.22
N VAL A 646 -11.23 -5.05 22.35
CA VAL A 646 -10.81 -5.98 21.29
C VAL A 646 -11.93 -6.24 20.31
N LEU A 647 -13.06 -6.75 20.80
CA LEU A 647 -14.16 -7.18 19.93
C LEU A 647 -15.50 -6.79 20.53
N LEU A 648 -16.43 -6.41 19.67
CA LEU A 648 -17.83 -6.18 19.99
C LEU A 648 -18.71 -6.88 18.96
N VAL A 649 -19.67 -7.69 19.42
CA VAL A 649 -20.68 -8.34 18.58
C VAL A 649 -22.06 -7.89 19.05
N LEU A 650 -22.87 -7.36 18.14
CA LEU A 650 -24.21 -6.83 18.46
C LEU A 650 -25.30 -7.50 17.60
N PRO A 651 -26.45 -7.85 18.20
CA PRO A 651 -27.63 -8.19 17.42
C PRO A 651 -28.29 -6.90 16.92
N LYS A 652 -28.81 -6.92 15.70
CA LYS A 652 -29.47 -5.77 15.07
C LYS A 652 -30.61 -6.24 14.16
N GLY A 653 -31.44 -5.30 13.68
CA GLY A 653 -32.43 -5.58 12.64
C GLY A 653 -33.37 -6.73 13.02
N ARG A 654 -33.44 -7.76 12.17
CA ARG A 654 -34.33 -8.90 12.38
C ARG A 654 -33.90 -9.75 13.57
N GLN A 655 -32.60 -9.79 13.89
CA GLN A 655 -32.12 -10.49 15.09
C GLN A 655 -32.70 -9.89 16.37
N VAL A 656 -32.94 -8.57 16.43
CA VAL A 656 -33.56 -7.92 17.60
C VAL A 656 -35.08 -7.93 17.51
N THR A 657 -35.64 -7.73 16.31
CA THR A 657 -37.08 -7.66 16.09
C THR A 657 -37.47 -8.51 14.88
N PRO A 658 -37.71 -9.81 15.06
CA PRO A 658 -38.05 -10.73 13.98
C PRO A 658 -39.38 -10.32 13.33
N ASN A 659 -39.43 -10.38 12.00
CA ASN A 659 -40.65 -10.14 11.24
C ASN A 659 -41.54 -11.38 11.20
N ASP A 660 -42.69 -11.32 10.52
CA ASP A 660 -43.62 -12.45 10.47
C ASP A 660 -43.15 -13.61 9.58
N ASP A 661 -42.31 -13.35 8.57
CA ASP A 661 -41.70 -14.38 7.75
C ASP A 661 -40.63 -15.16 8.54
N ASP A 662 -39.84 -14.45 9.36
CA ASP A 662 -38.82 -15.03 10.23
C ASP A 662 -39.45 -16.00 11.26
N LYS A 663 -40.65 -15.69 11.77
CA LYS A 663 -41.40 -16.56 12.69
C LYS A 663 -41.93 -17.83 12.04
N ASN A 664 -41.98 -17.88 10.71
CA ASN A 664 -42.42 -19.06 9.95
C ASN A 664 -41.26 -19.98 9.57
N LEU A 665 -40.01 -19.63 9.92
CA LEU A 665 -38.87 -20.53 9.74
C LEU A 665 -39.05 -21.81 10.57
N PRO A 666 -38.48 -22.95 10.14
CA PRO A 666 -38.42 -24.16 10.94
C PRO A 666 -37.85 -23.87 12.34
N GLU A 667 -38.40 -24.50 13.39
CA GLU A 667 -38.02 -24.22 14.78
C GLU A 667 -36.51 -24.45 15.03
N ASP A 668 -35.91 -25.44 14.38
CA ASP A 668 -34.48 -25.77 14.42
C ASP A 668 -33.58 -24.73 13.71
N LYS A 669 -34.19 -23.81 12.96
CA LYS A 669 -33.51 -22.71 12.28
C LYS A 669 -33.68 -21.37 12.97
N GLN A 670 -34.62 -21.23 13.90
CA GLN A 670 -34.85 -19.95 14.59
C GLN A 670 -33.75 -19.71 15.63
N THR A 671 -33.21 -18.50 15.66
CA THR A 671 -32.25 -18.05 16.68
C THR A 671 -32.99 -17.35 17.83
N GLU A 672 -32.30 -16.95 18.90
CA GLU A 672 -32.95 -16.26 20.01
C GLU A 672 -33.08 -14.74 19.75
N PRO A 673 -34.28 -14.13 19.84
CA PRO A 673 -34.43 -12.70 19.59
C PRO A 673 -33.62 -11.85 20.58
N GLY A 674 -32.84 -10.91 20.05
CA GLY A 674 -32.00 -10.01 20.82
C GLY A 674 -30.64 -10.61 21.21
N TYR A 675 -30.23 -11.68 20.55
CA TYR A 675 -29.00 -12.42 20.85
C TYR A 675 -28.34 -12.77 19.50
N SER A 676 -27.11 -12.31 19.19
CA SER A 676 -26.32 -12.67 17.99
C SER A 676 -25.89 -14.13 17.82
N ASP A 677 -26.28 -14.81 16.75
CA ASP A 677 -25.87 -16.20 16.50
C ASP A 677 -24.43 -16.26 15.93
N ILE A 678 -23.48 -16.58 16.81
CA ILE A 678 -22.05 -16.53 16.53
C ILE A 678 -21.29 -17.66 17.22
N THR A 679 -20.33 -18.23 16.49
CA THR A 679 -19.30 -19.10 17.06
C THR A 679 -17.96 -18.35 17.12
N LEU A 680 -17.42 -18.17 18.32
CA LEU A 680 -16.16 -17.44 18.55
C LEU A 680 -15.06 -18.38 19.06
N TYR A 681 -14.01 -18.53 18.24
CA TYR A 681 -12.80 -19.29 18.52
C TYR A 681 -11.65 -18.34 18.88
N MET A 682 -11.13 -18.40 20.10
CA MET A 682 -9.90 -17.71 20.51
C MET A 682 -8.80 -18.75 20.78
N LEU A 683 -7.89 -18.93 19.82
CA LEU A 683 -6.94 -20.05 19.78
C LEU A 683 -5.57 -19.65 20.38
N GLN A 684 -4.88 -20.59 21.06
CA GLN A 684 -3.54 -20.39 21.64
C GLN A 684 -2.41 -21.19 20.96
N SER A 685 -2.65 -21.80 19.80
CA SER A 685 -1.71 -22.77 19.22
C SER A 685 -0.69 -22.13 18.27
N GLN A 686 0.55 -22.62 18.32
CA GLN A 686 1.51 -22.44 17.23
C GLN A 686 1.04 -23.23 16.00
N ASN A 687 0.56 -22.48 15.00
CA ASN A 687 0.45 -22.89 13.60
C ASN A 687 -0.63 -23.95 13.24
N PRO A 688 -1.89 -23.53 12.96
CA PRO A 688 -2.85 -24.39 12.27
C PRO A 688 -2.39 -24.70 10.83
N LEU A 689 -1.75 -23.73 10.15
CA LEU A 689 -1.46 -23.73 8.72
C LEU A 689 -0.38 -24.72 8.26
N ALA A 690 0.47 -25.26 9.14
CA ALA A 690 1.46 -26.29 8.78
C ALA A 690 0.84 -27.61 8.30
N THR A 691 -0.48 -27.79 8.45
CA THR A 691 -1.21 -29.01 8.06
C THR A 691 -2.21 -28.81 6.92
N TYR A 692 -2.50 -27.57 6.51
CA TYR A 692 -3.59 -27.29 5.56
C TYR A 692 -3.03 -26.81 4.23
N GLY A 693 -2.57 -27.76 3.41
CA GLY A 693 -2.40 -27.54 1.99
C GLY A 693 -3.76 -27.25 1.36
N TYR A 694 -3.84 -26.18 0.58
CA TYR A 694 -5.02 -25.81 -0.19
C TYR A 694 -5.49 -26.99 -1.06
N GLY A 695 -6.59 -27.63 -0.64
CA GLY A 695 -7.19 -28.76 -1.33
C GLY A 695 -7.97 -29.68 -0.40
N GLU A 696 -9.29 -29.52 -0.41
CA GLU A 696 -10.31 -30.49 0.04
C GLU A 696 -10.58 -30.69 1.55
N THR A 697 -11.81 -30.32 1.94
CA THR A 697 -12.59 -30.73 3.14
C THR A 697 -12.06 -30.42 4.55
N TRP A 698 -12.73 -29.43 5.16
CA TRP A 698 -12.68 -28.97 6.56
C TRP A 698 -13.18 -30.05 7.55
N PRO A 699 -12.48 -30.40 8.64
CA PRO A 699 -13.06 -31.27 9.66
C PRO A 699 -13.65 -30.46 10.81
N TYR A 700 -14.95 -30.63 11.02
CA TYR A 700 -15.68 -30.28 12.24
C TYR A 700 -15.09 -31.01 13.46
N ASP A 701 -14.79 -30.26 14.53
CA ASP A 701 -14.88 -30.75 15.91
C ASP A 701 -15.48 -29.63 16.76
N GLU A 702 -16.82 -29.55 16.76
CA GLU A 702 -17.66 -28.59 17.50
C GLU A 702 -17.43 -28.60 19.02
N SER A 703 -16.74 -29.61 19.55
CA SER A 703 -16.61 -29.83 21.00
C SER A 703 -15.49 -29.03 21.69
N LYS A 704 -14.68 -28.26 20.95
CA LYS A 704 -13.39 -27.77 21.46
C LYS A 704 -13.23 -26.27 21.68
N TYR A 705 -14.16 -25.43 21.24
CA TYR A 705 -13.82 -24.01 21.10
C TYR A 705 -14.99 -23.02 21.26
N VAL A 706 -15.97 -23.36 22.09
CA VAL A 706 -16.99 -22.40 22.54
C VAL A 706 -16.50 -21.74 23.83
N VAL A 707 -16.54 -20.41 23.94
CA VAL A 707 -16.30 -19.67 25.20
C VAL A 707 -17.64 -19.55 25.95
N PRO A 708 -17.88 -20.31 27.04
CA PRO A 708 -19.12 -20.19 27.80
C PRO A 708 -18.92 -19.18 28.94
N ILE A 709 -19.77 -18.16 29.01
CA ILE A 709 -19.84 -17.24 30.15
C ILE A 709 -20.71 -17.90 31.22
N SER A 710 -20.14 -18.25 32.36
CA SER A 710 -20.85 -19.02 33.41
C SER A 710 -21.71 -18.15 34.34
N GLU A 711 -22.85 -18.68 34.76
CA GLU A 711 -23.77 -18.13 35.77
C GLU A 711 -23.08 -17.88 37.13
N ALA A 712 -22.06 -18.69 37.47
CA ALA A 712 -21.28 -18.56 38.71
C ALA A 712 -20.44 -17.27 38.79
N PHE A 713 -20.01 -16.71 37.65
CA PHE A 713 -19.37 -15.39 37.59
C PHE A 713 -20.34 -14.30 38.06
N PHE A 714 -21.62 -14.38 37.66
CA PHE A 714 -22.64 -13.42 38.04
C PHE A 714 -23.15 -13.62 39.47
N GLU A 715 -23.20 -14.85 39.98
CA GLU A 715 -23.55 -15.12 41.38
C GLU A 715 -22.46 -14.65 42.37
N GLY A 716 -21.18 -14.90 42.08
CA GLY A 716 -20.06 -14.39 42.88
C GLY A 716 -20.00 -12.86 42.87
N PHE A 717 -20.29 -12.24 41.72
CA PHE A 717 -20.38 -10.79 41.56
C PHE A 717 -21.57 -10.18 42.32
N ALA A 718 -22.75 -10.82 42.29
CA ALA A 718 -23.94 -10.38 43.04
C ALA A 718 -23.74 -10.47 44.56
N LEU A 719 -23.03 -11.51 45.02
CA LEU A 719 -22.64 -11.70 46.42
C LEU A 719 -21.61 -10.66 46.90
N ALA A 720 -20.61 -10.32 46.08
CA ALA A 720 -19.55 -9.38 46.45
C ALA A 720 -19.98 -7.90 46.33
N SER A 721 -20.85 -7.57 45.36
CA SER A 721 -21.29 -6.19 45.09
C SER A 721 -22.58 -5.78 45.80
N GLY A 722 -23.30 -6.73 46.39
CA GLY A 722 -24.60 -6.49 47.05
C GLY A 722 -25.72 -6.04 46.11
N GLN A 723 -25.54 -6.17 44.79
CA GLN A 723 -26.53 -5.81 43.78
C GLN A 723 -27.25 -7.06 43.25
N THR A 724 -28.58 -7.08 43.31
CA THR A 724 -29.41 -8.03 42.56
C THR A 724 -29.43 -7.62 41.09
N TYR A 725 -28.93 -8.50 40.22
CA TYR A 725 -28.94 -8.27 38.78
C TYR A 725 -30.39 -8.26 38.26
N GLY A 726 -30.78 -7.17 37.60
CA GLY A 726 -32.11 -6.98 37.01
C GLY A 726 -32.11 -7.09 35.48
N ALA A 727 -31.14 -7.80 34.89
CA ALA A 727 -31.15 -8.15 33.47
C ALA A 727 -31.12 -9.67 33.39
N ALA A 728 -32.22 -10.27 32.92
CA ALA A 728 -32.26 -11.68 32.59
C ALA A 728 -31.23 -11.95 31.49
N ALA A 729 -30.09 -12.52 31.87
CA ALA A 729 -29.21 -13.21 30.96
C ALA A 729 -29.95 -14.47 30.52
N ALA A 730 -30.44 -14.48 29.28
CA ALA A 730 -30.90 -15.71 28.66
C ALA A 730 -29.71 -16.33 27.92
N PRO A 731 -29.50 -17.64 28.05
CA PRO A 731 -28.52 -18.38 27.28
C PRO A 731 -29.05 -18.66 25.87
N PHE A 732 -28.20 -18.43 24.87
CA PHE A 732 -28.47 -18.82 23.48
C PHE A 732 -28.58 -20.33 23.26
N GLY A 733 -29.59 -20.73 22.47
CA GLY A 733 -29.60 -21.92 21.60
C GLY A 733 -29.67 -23.29 22.28
N GLU A 734 -30.35 -24.26 21.66
CA GLU A 734 -30.87 -25.50 22.29
C GLU A 734 -30.05 -26.12 23.44
N ILE A 735 -30.69 -26.13 24.61
CA ILE A 735 -30.29 -26.89 25.80
C ILE A 735 -30.32 -28.38 25.45
N THR A 736 -29.16 -28.98 25.21
CA THR A 736 -29.02 -30.44 25.27
C THR A 736 -28.77 -30.82 26.74
N PRO A 737 -29.62 -31.65 27.38
CA PRO A 737 -29.46 -31.98 28.78
C PRO A 737 -28.24 -32.88 28.99
N LEU A 738 -27.12 -32.31 29.43
CA LEU A 738 -26.09 -33.11 30.08
C LEU A 738 -26.52 -33.31 31.54
N THR A 739 -26.94 -34.53 31.88
CA THR A 739 -27.13 -34.90 33.28
C THR A 739 -25.74 -35.04 33.91
N LEU A 740 -25.27 -34.00 34.60
CA LEU A 740 -24.07 -34.07 35.42
C LEU A 740 -24.48 -34.12 36.89
N GLY A 741 -24.23 -35.29 37.50
CA GLY A 741 -24.47 -35.56 38.90
C GLY A 741 -23.59 -34.70 39.80
N GLU A 742 -24.18 -34.33 40.94
CA GLU A 742 -23.63 -33.59 42.07
C GLU A 742 -22.09 -33.50 42.15
N GLY A 743 -21.57 -32.29 42.01
CA GLY A 743 -20.23 -31.89 42.47
C GLY A 743 -19.20 -31.64 41.36
N ILE A 744 -18.85 -30.36 41.20
CA ILE A 744 -17.55 -29.80 40.79
C ILE A 744 -16.85 -30.45 39.59
N SER A 745 -16.71 -29.69 38.49
CA SER A 745 -15.53 -29.56 37.60
C SER A 745 -15.93 -29.30 36.14
N ASP A 746 -15.23 -28.34 35.50
CA ASP A 746 -15.03 -28.20 34.05
C ASP A 746 -15.71 -27.01 33.32
N VAL A 747 -15.98 -25.91 34.03
CA VAL A 747 -15.38 -24.65 33.55
C VAL A 747 -13.98 -24.62 34.15
N GLY A 748 -13.01 -25.17 33.41
CA GLY A 748 -11.62 -24.96 33.78
C GLY A 748 -11.36 -23.46 33.89
N PRO A 749 -10.56 -22.99 34.86
CA PRO A 749 -10.09 -21.61 34.88
C PRO A 749 -9.20 -21.40 33.66
N SER A 750 -9.74 -20.86 32.58
CA SER A 750 -8.95 -20.47 31.41
C SER A 750 -8.87 -18.95 31.32
N VAL A 751 -8.45 -18.32 32.42
CA VAL A 751 -7.62 -17.11 32.35
C VAL A 751 -6.24 -17.57 31.88
N LEU A 752 -6.12 -17.84 30.57
CA LEU A 752 -4.84 -18.23 29.97
C LEU A 752 -4.50 -17.36 28.76
N THR A 753 -5.45 -16.60 28.20
CA THR A 753 -5.22 -15.56 27.19
C THR A 753 -5.25 -14.18 27.85
N ASN A 754 -4.59 -13.18 27.25
CA ASN A 754 -4.63 -11.78 27.70
C ASN A 754 -6.03 -11.14 27.50
N PHE A 755 -7.11 -11.90 27.35
CA PHE A 755 -8.42 -11.45 26.92
C PHE A 755 -9.54 -12.01 27.81
N LEU A 756 -10.63 -11.24 27.93
CA LEU A 756 -11.84 -11.59 28.66
C LEU A 756 -13.07 -11.31 27.78
N ALA A 757 -13.89 -12.32 27.53
CA ALA A 757 -15.19 -12.18 26.88
C ALA A 757 -16.31 -12.04 27.92
N VAL A 758 -17.21 -11.09 27.71
CA VAL A 758 -18.37 -10.84 28.57
C VAL A 758 -19.61 -10.51 27.75
N GLN A 759 -20.77 -10.90 28.27
CA GLN A 759 -22.05 -10.53 27.70
C GLN A 759 -22.42 -9.15 28.24
N VAL A 760 -22.80 -8.24 27.35
CA VAL A 760 -23.14 -6.86 27.69
C VAL A 760 -24.59 -6.58 27.30
N GLY A 761 -25.43 -6.40 28.32
CA GLY A 761 -26.82 -5.99 28.11
C GLY A 761 -26.88 -4.52 27.68
N ILE A 762 -27.22 -4.25 26.42
CA ILE A 762 -27.34 -2.90 25.87
C ILE A 762 -28.76 -2.59 25.35
N ASN A 763 -29.75 -3.30 25.88
CA ASN A 763 -31.21 -3.11 25.71
C ASN A 763 -31.66 -1.64 25.73
N ALA A 764 -31.07 -0.83 26.62
CA ALA A 764 -31.41 0.58 26.75
C ALA A 764 -31.02 1.44 25.52
N LEU A 765 -30.17 0.92 24.64
CA LEU A 765 -29.72 1.56 23.40
C LEU A 765 -30.44 1.02 22.15
N GLY A 766 -31.46 0.17 22.32
CA GLY A 766 -32.19 -0.44 21.20
C GLY A 766 -31.52 -1.66 20.59
N TYR A 767 -30.42 -2.12 21.19
CA TYR A 767 -29.73 -3.36 20.87
C TYR A 767 -30.11 -4.44 21.87
N GLY A 768 -29.96 -5.72 21.53
CA GLY A 768 -30.16 -6.81 22.48
C GLY A 768 -28.98 -7.03 23.45
N SER A 769 -28.70 -8.29 23.74
CA SER A 769 -27.51 -8.75 24.48
C SER A 769 -26.34 -8.92 23.52
N GLY A 770 -25.34 -8.04 23.61
CA GLY A 770 -24.11 -8.14 22.83
C GLY A 770 -23.01 -8.94 23.53
N ILE A 771 -21.93 -9.22 22.81
CA ILE A 771 -20.69 -9.83 23.34
C ILE A 771 -19.56 -8.81 23.22
N ALA A 772 -18.83 -8.57 24.30
CA ALA A 772 -17.65 -7.71 24.30
C ALA A 772 -16.43 -8.52 24.75
N VAL A 773 -15.30 -8.34 24.06
CA VAL A 773 -14.00 -8.90 24.44
C VAL A 773 -13.06 -7.75 24.77
N VAL A 774 -12.40 -7.83 25.93
CA VAL A 774 -11.47 -6.83 26.44
C VAL A 774 -10.13 -7.46 26.81
N GLY A 775 -9.04 -6.72 26.62
CA GLY A 775 -7.71 -7.14 27.03
C GLY A 775 -7.44 -6.88 28.52
N LEU A 776 -6.66 -7.76 29.16
CA LEU A 776 -6.18 -7.63 30.53
C LEU A 776 -4.87 -6.82 30.58
N ASP A 777 -4.82 -5.86 31.49
CA ASP A 777 -3.62 -5.14 31.93
C ASP A 777 -2.98 -5.90 33.10
N ASN A 778 -1.75 -6.38 32.90
CA ASN A 778 -1.02 -7.30 33.80
C ASN A 778 -1.73 -8.64 34.08
N PRO A 779 -1.78 -9.57 33.10
CA PRO A 779 -2.17 -10.95 33.37
C PRO A 779 -1.25 -11.55 34.45
N LEU A 780 -1.81 -12.24 35.46
CA LEU A 780 -1.00 -13.01 36.40
C LEU A 780 -0.13 -14.00 35.61
N SER A 781 1.16 -14.05 35.93
CA SER A 781 2.09 -14.99 35.28
C SER A 781 1.59 -16.43 35.42
N PRO A 782 1.84 -17.34 34.45
CA PRO A 782 1.29 -18.71 34.43
C PRO A 782 1.71 -19.68 35.56
N GLN A 783 2.16 -19.20 36.72
CA GLN A 783 2.73 -20.01 37.81
C GLN A 783 2.04 -19.84 39.18
N GLN A 784 0.73 -19.55 39.23
CA GLN A 784 -0.03 -19.62 40.50
C GLN A 784 -1.09 -20.70 40.49
#